data_AF-A0A956H6P6-F1
#
_entry.id   AF-A0A956H6P6-F1
#
_cell.length_a   1.000
_cell.length_b   1.000
_cell.length_c   1.000
_cell.angle_alpha   90.00
_cell.angle_beta   90.00
_cell.angle_gamma   90.00
#
_symmetry.space_group_name_H-M   'P 1'
#
loop_
_entity.id
_entity.type
_entity.pdbx_description
1 polymer ?
#
loop_
_entity_poly.entity_id
_entity_poly.type
_entity_poly.pdbx_seq_one_letter_code
_entity_poly.pdbx_strand_id
1 'polypeptide(L)'
;QAGLEAYSRTEAGIAYRFAWVFPTRQHSGGGIGFGAAPVREILGEESFARLDSEVIAARLTDENKDHPIYLLPVPARQALLDELLGDDPDFVVSWTIRNGELSARNRKIFDALLNAYQGDLHKVYQHVQVERLYLSRTYRSGLVDVEPKQTVDARSFPVTGDRAFSHLPPSVAGQVLYGTQGDLIDAQRGVLNFSDLLKRPYEHYKYLLTATESARVVLDHLLLGLDTVFTGSANDINLLEFRALRSAEYQSFRARLDLISVPYLLDYRVERKIYQEQVGDMLRGVHIAPHVPRILALWGVMTRLRRPDPKKYPDKLQKALEKLTPLDKADLYAYGRVPEGLSSEEARELLAAVPDMYVERFNHAVVRVEGSDYPLGDYEGSFGASVRDLKNVLMAAASDLPADARCITVPRLFDELRQYLEDRINHRWMMLEAQAGFHKLVGEGSITEQAFERWLDLSDLEVRSALGLVDEARYLELFRKYIFHASHHVKGERIFDQVTGQLRDPDEKFMRELEKSMDGNAGPNFRKDILGRIGAWALSHPKEEPAYDRIFPDYFGRMRDDYYRQQKETVRKGIQYMLELLSNDKAGELDLSAAERDKAQRALESLLGAGEPGTDRRDRHTRDSLKETLVQLSKHRY
;
A
#
# COMPACT_ATOMS: atom_id res chain seq x y z
N GLN A 1 5.87 13.48 -6.55
CA GLN A 1 5.86 14.56 -7.57
C GLN A 1 4.53 15.32 -7.64
N ALA A 2 3.36 14.69 -7.82
CA ALA A 2 2.07 15.41 -7.90
C ALA A 2 1.80 16.37 -6.71
N GLY A 3 2.11 15.93 -5.49
CA GLY A 3 2.03 16.76 -4.29
C GLY A 3 2.96 17.99 -4.33
N LEU A 4 4.19 17.85 -4.86
CA LEU A 4 5.14 18.96 -5.01
C LEU A 4 4.68 19.97 -6.07
N GLU A 5 4.12 19.49 -7.18
CA GLU A 5 3.52 20.33 -8.22
C GLU A 5 2.37 21.19 -7.64
N ALA A 6 1.48 20.58 -6.87
CA ALA A 6 0.42 21.29 -6.15
C ALA A 6 0.99 22.26 -5.10
N TYR A 7 1.95 21.82 -4.29
CA TYR A 7 2.59 22.63 -3.26
C TYR A 7 3.25 23.89 -3.81
N SER A 8 3.95 23.79 -4.95
CA SER A 8 4.64 24.92 -5.60
C SER A 8 3.70 26.08 -6.00
N ARG A 9 2.39 25.81 -6.12
CA ARG A 9 1.36 26.80 -6.44
C ARG A 9 0.78 27.49 -5.20
N THR A 10 1.13 27.03 -4.00
CA THR A 10 0.72 27.65 -2.73
C THR A 10 1.73 28.70 -2.27
N GLU A 11 1.35 29.59 -1.36
CA GLU A 11 2.28 30.58 -0.80
C GLU A 11 3.42 29.93 0.00
N ALA A 12 3.16 28.81 0.67
CA ALA A 12 4.19 28.07 1.42
C ALA A 12 5.23 27.40 0.50
N GLY A 13 4.87 27.08 -0.75
CA GLY A 13 5.74 26.41 -1.73
C GLY A 13 6.44 27.34 -2.71
N ILE A 14 6.55 28.63 -2.39
CA ILE A 14 7.21 29.60 -3.27
C ILE A 14 8.69 29.26 -3.41
N ALA A 15 9.13 29.14 -4.66
CA ALA A 15 10.53 29.11 -5.04
C ALA A 15 10.79 30.19 -6.09
N TYR A 16 12.02 30.68 -6.17
CA TYR A 16 12.44 31.68 -7.14
C TYR A 16 13.60 31.22 -7.99
N ARG A 17 13.64 31.75 -9.21
CA ARG A 17 14.77 31.75 -10.14
C ARG A 17 14.94 33.17 -10.69
N PHE A 18 15.93 33.40 -11.54
CA PHE A 18 16.03 34.67 -12.25
C PHE A 18 16.33 34.50 -13.74
N ALA A 19 16.07 35.56 -14.50
CA ALA A 19 16.44 35.72 -15.89
C ALA A 19 17.20 37.04 -16.08
N TRP A 20 18.05 37.08 -17.11
CA TRP A 20 18.70 38.31 -17.55
C TRP A 20 17.84 39.01 -18.59
N VAL A 21 17.59 40.31 -18.42
CA VAL A 21 16.81 41.15 -19.34
C VAL A 21 17.71 42.20 -19.97
N PHE A 22 17.70 42.25 -21.30
CA PHE A 22 18.48 43.20 -22.09
C PHE A 22 17.53 44.04 -22.95
N PRO A 23 17.43 45.36 -22.67
CA PRO A 23 16.58 46.24 -23.46
C PRO A 23 17.15 46.51 -24.86
N THR A 24 16.28 46.91 -25.78
CA THR A 24 16.63 47.27 -27.15
C THR A 24 17.44 48.56 -27.20
N ARG A 25 18.55 48.54 -27.95
CA ARG A 25 19.42 49.72 -28.18
C ARG A 25 18.95 50.63 -29.33
N GLN A 26 18.05 50.14 -30.19
CA GLN A 26 17.58 50.84 -31.38
C GLN A 26 16.19 51.46 -31.17
N HIS A 27 16.06 52.74 -31.53
CA HIS A 27 14.77 53.32 -31.88
C HIS A 27 14.22 52.58 -33.11
N SER A 28 13.14 51.81 -32.96
CA SER A 28 12.21 51.63 -34.07
C SER A 28 11.51 52.96 -34.28
N GLY A 29 11.86 53.66 -35.37
CA GLY A 29 11.45 55.03 -35.62
C GLY A 29 9.94 55.21 -35.86
N GLY A 30 9.50 56.46 -35.71
CA GLY A 30 8.46 57.05 -36.56
C GLY A 30 6.99 56.86 -36.17
N GLY A 31 6.67 56.41 -34.95
CA GLY A 31 5.29 56.39 -34.45
C GLY A 31 4.97 57.62 -33.59
N ILE A 32 4.21 58.58 -34.13
CA ILE A 32 3.55 59.60 -33.29
C ILE A 32 2.44 58.89 -32.52
N GLY A 33 2.69 58.53 -31.26
CA GLY A 33 1.64 58.04 -30.36
C GLY A 33 2.12 57.04 -29.32
N PHE A 34 2.21 57.50 -28.07
CA PHE A 34 2.10 56.76 -26.80
C PHE A 34 2.56 55.29 -26.78
N GLY A 35 3.82 55.03 -26.42
CA GLY A 35 4.22 53.66 -26.02
C GLY A 35 5.69 53.39 -25.73
N ALA A 36 6.65 53.99 -26.46
CA ALA A 36 8.06 53.61 -26.33
C ALA A 36 8.92 54.72 -25.69
N ALA A 37 9.50 54.45 -24.52
CA ALA A 37 10.43 55.35 -23.84
C ALA A 37 11.78 55.43 -24.60
N PRO A 38 12.39 56.61 -24.77
CA PRO A 38 13.72 56.74 -25.36
C PRO A 38 14.79 55.97 -24.56
N VAL A 39 15.80 55.41 -25.25
CA VAL A 39 16.90 54.62 -24.65
C VAL A 39 17.60 55.32 -23.47
N ARG A 40 17.63 56.66 -23.43
CA ARG A 40 18.16 57.44 -22.30
C ARG A 40 17.29 57.35 -21.04
N GLU A 41 15.96 57.26 -21.18
CA GLU A 41 15.04 57.04 -20.07
C GLU A 41 15.15 55.58 -19.58
N ILE A 42 15.24 54.62 -20.52
CA ILE A 42 15.43 53.20 -20.17
C ILE A 42 16.72 53.02 -19.36
N LEU A 43 17.85 53.61 -19.77
CA LEU A 43 19.11 53.54 -19.03
C LEU A 43 19.09 54.26 -17.66
N GLY A 44 18.06 55.07 -17.40
CA GLY A 44 17.81 55.72 -16.12
C GLY A 44 16.87 54.96 -15.19
N GLU A 45 16.29 53.83 -15.62
CA GLU A 45 15.39 53.03 -14.80
C GLU A 45 16.13 52.27 -13.70
N GLU A 46 15.50 52.11 -12.54
CA GLU A 46 16.04 51.30 -11.44
C GLU A 46 16.01 49.79 -11.73
N SER A 47 15.18 49.32 -12.67
CA SER A 47 15.11 47.91 -13.06
C SER A 47 14.50 47.70 -14.44
N PHE A 48 15.14 46.87 -15.28
CA PHE A 48 14.62 46.48 -16.59
C PHE A 48 13.63 45.32 -16.53
N ALA A 49 13.37 44.76 -15.35
CA ALA A 49 12.52 43.58 -15.16
C ALA A 49 11.04 43.82 -15.46
N ARG A 50 10.59 45.08 -15.51
CA ARG A 50 9.19 45.50 -15.72
C ARG A 50 8.94 46.10 -17.11
N LEU A 51 9.95 46.11 -17.96
CA LEU A 51 9.84 46.62 -19.31
C LEU A 51 8.86 45.77 -20.14
N ASP A 52 8.11 46.44 -21.03
CA ASP A 52 7.21 45.76 -21.96
C ASP A 52 7.99 44.89 -22.95
N SER A 53 7.36 43.81 -23.43
CA SER A 53 8.01 42.86 -24.33
C SER A 53 8.51 43.48 -25.64
N GLU A 54 7.94 44.61 -26.07
CA GLU A 54 8.33 45.33 -27.29
C GLU A 54 9.69 46.02 -27.18
N VAL A 55 10.10 46.38 -25.96
CA VAL A 55 11.38 47.06 -25.69
C VAL A 55 12.46 46.13 -25.16
N ILE A 56 12.16 44.83 -25.00
CA ILE A 56 13.13 43.80 -24.62
C ILE A 56 13.75 43.20 -25.89
N ALA A 57 15.06 43.39 -26.07
CA ALA A 57 15.80 42.81 -27.18
C ALA A 57 16.18 41.35 -26.94
N ALA A 58 16.52 40.99 -25.71
CA ALA A 58 16.82 39.62 -25.31
C ALA A 58 16.43 39.38 -23.85
N ARG A 59 15.88 38.19 -23.60
CA ARG A 59 15.66 37.67 -22.25
C ARG A 59 16.29 36.29 -22.17
N LEU A 60 17.27 36.12 -21.29
CA LEU A 60 17.96 34.84 -21.09
C LEU A 60 17.48 34.22 -19.79
N THR A 61 16.69 33.15 -19.89
CA THR A 61 16.30 32.35 -18.73
C THR A 61 17.41 31.36 -18.41
N ASP A 62 17.70 31.17 -17.12
CA ASP A 62 18.65 30.14 -16.72
C ASP A 62 18.02 28.74 -16.77
N GLU A 63 18.58 27.82 -17.59
CA GLU A 63 18.07 26.44 -17.66
C GLU A 63 18.36 25.70 -16.34
N ASN A 64 19.43 26.08 -15.62
CA ASN A 64 19.79 25.50 -14.32
C ASN A 64 18.94 26.04 -13.17
N LYS A 65 18.13 27.07 -13.43
CA LYS A 65 17.21 27.68 -12.46
C LYS A 65 17.93 28.18 -11.21
N ASP A 66 19.10 28.80 -11.38
CA ASP A 66 19.89 29.36 -10.30
C ASP A 66 19.04 30.21 -9.35
N HIS A 67 19.27 30.03 -8.05
CA HIS A 67 18.57 30.80 -7.05
C HIS A 67 19.04 32.26 -7.08
N PRO A 68 18.13 33.25 -7.01
CA PRO A 68 18.52 34.67 -7.06
C PRO A 68 19.52 35.08 -5.97
N ILE A 69 19.54 34.37 -4.83
CA ILE A 69 20.50 34.63 -3.75
C ILE A 69 21.97 34.49 -4.19
N TYR A 70 22.24 33.75 -5.27
CA TYR A 70 23.59 33.59 -5.81
C TYR A 70 24.14 34.86 -6.47
N LEU A 71 23.28 35.85 -6.73
CA LEU A 71 23.68 37.17 -7.20
C LEU A 71 24.34 38.02 -6.09
N LEU A 72 24.18 37.63 -4.82
CA LEU A 72 24.87 38.24 -3.69
C LEU A 72 26.27 37.62 -3.53
N PRO A 73 27.32 38.43 -3.30
CA PRO A 73 28.63 37.91 -2.94
C PRO A 73 28.56 37.03 -1.68
N VAL A 74 29.32 35.93 -1.65
CA VAL A 74 29.24 34.92 -0.58
C VAL A 74 29.35 35.52 0.83
N PRO A 75 30.31 36.42 1.15
CA PRO A 75 30.40 36.97 2.50
C PRO A 75 29.16 37.78 2.92
N ALA A 76 28.62 38.59 2.01
CA ALA A 76 27.42 39.39 2.27
C ALA A 76 26.18 38.51 2.42
N ARG A 77 26.08 37.46 1.61
CA ARG A 77 24.99 36.47 1.71
C ARG A 77 25.05 35.69 3.02
N GLN A 78 26.24 35.27 3.45
CA GLN A 78 26.42 34.57 4.73
C GLN A 78 25.97 35.46 5.89
N ALA A 79 26.43 36.72 5.92
CA ALA A 79 26.01 37.67 6.94
C ALA A 79 24.49 37.89 6.96
N LEU A 80 23.86 38.02 5.79
CA LEU A 80 22.40 38.15 5.67
C LEU A 80 21.65 36.91 6.18
N LEU A 81 22.12 35.71 5.84
CA LEU A 81 21.49 34.47 6.30
C LEU A 81 21.66 34.27 7.81
N ASP A 82 22.83 34.62 8.35
CA ASP A 82 23.10 34.54 9.78
C ASP A 82 22.26 35.58 10.56
N GLU A 83 22.04 36.78 10.00
CA GLU A 83 21.15 37.80 10.58
C GLU A 83 19.68 37.34 10.60
N LEU A 84 19.21 36.71 9.51
CA LEU A 84 17.80 36.33 9.37
C LEU A 84 17.45 35.01 10.06
N LEU A 85 18.39 34.06 10.11
CA LEU A 85 18.12 32.65 10.46
C LEU A 85 19.12 32.07 11.47
N GLY A 86 20.14 32.82 11.90
CA GLY A 86 21.20 32.32 12.78
C GLY A 86 20.73 31.89 14.17
N ASP A 87 19.59 32.42 14.63
CA ASP A 87 19.01 32.13 15.94
C ASP A 87 17.90 31.05 15.90
N ASP A 88 17.55 30.50 14.73
CA ASP A 88 16.54 29.44 14.62
C ASP A 88 17.17 28.07 14.95
N PRO A 89 16.88 27.46 16.11
CA PRO A 89 17.47 26.18 16.49
C PRO A 89 16.95 25.01 15.65
N ASP A 90 15.80 25.18 14.98
CA ASP A 90 15.09 24.13 14.27
C ASP A 90 15.30 24.20 12.75
N PHE A 91 15.95 25.26 12.24
CA PHE A 91 16.19 25.44 10.80
C PHE A 91 17.68 25.59 10.45
N VAL A 92 18.20 24.63 9.68
CA VAL A 92 19.58 24.68 9.16
C VAL A 92 19.58 25.12 7.70
N VAL A 93 20.19 26.27 7.42
CA VAL A 93 20.38 26.74 6.06
C VAL A 93 21.31 25.79 5.30
N SER A 94 20.87 25.33 4.13
CA SER A 94 21.66 24.40 3.32
C SER A 94 22.99 25.00 2.89
N TRP A 95 24.04 24.16 2.83
CA TRP A 95 25.36 24.59 2.39
C TRP A 95 25.33 25.21 0.98
N THR A 96 24.53 24.66 0.07
CA THR A 96 24.38 25.16 -1.30
C THR A 96 23.81 26.58 -1.33
N ILE A 97 22.80 26.90 -0.51
CA ILE A 97 22.27 28.26 -0.43
C ILE A 97 23.27 29.22 0.21
N ARG A 98 23.98 28.78 1.24
CA ARG A 98 24.95 29.61 1.98
C ARG A 98 26.22 29.88 1.19
N ASN A 99 26.76 28.88 0.50
CA ASN A 99 28.10 28.88 -0.10
C ASN A 99 28.12 28.63 -1.61
N GLY A 100 26.98 28.33 -2.23
CA GLY A 100 26.87 28.09 -3.67
C GLY A 100 27.20 29.33 -4.52
N GLU A 101 27.51 29.08 -5.79
CA GLU A 101 27.87 30.11 -6.76
C GLU A 101 26.91 30.08 -7.94
N LEU A 102 26.90 31.16 -8.71
CA LEU A 102 26.23 31.21 -10.01
C LEU A 102 26.78 30.12 -10.93
N SER A 103 25.91 29.53 -11.73
CA SER A 103 26.30 28.65 -12.84
C SER A 103 27.29 29.37 -13.76
N ALA A 104 28.15 28.59 -14.44
CA ALA A 104 29.24 29.13 -15.24
C ALA A 104 28.80 30.20 -16.26
N ARG A 105 27.62 30.02 -16.88
CA ARG A 105 27.07 31.00 -17.82
C ARG A 105 26.65 32.29 -17.11
N ASN A 106 25.89 32.17 -16.02
CA ASN A 106 25.43 33.32 -15.26
C ASN A 106 26.58 34.11 -14.64
N ARG A 107 27.63 33.43 -14.16
CA ARG A 107 28.86 34.08 -13.70
C ARG A 107 29.52 34.89 -14.81
N LYS A 108 29.70 34.32 -16.00
CA LYS A 108 30.28 35.04 -17.15
C LYS A 108 29.46 36.28 -17.55
N ILE A 109 28.13 36.18 -17.56
CA ILE A 109 27.25 37.31 -17.85
C ILE A 109 27.39 38.39 -16.77
N PHE A 110 27.33 37.99 -15.50
CA PHE A 110 27.49 38.89 -14.36
C PHE A 110 28.82 39.65 -14.42
N ASP A 111 29.94 38.94 -14.61
CA ASP A 111 31.28 39.54 -14.64
C ASP A 111 31.45 40.46 -15.86
N ALA A 112 30.90 40.07 -17.02
CA ALA A 112 30.93 40.90 -18.22
C ALA A 112 30.15 42.22 -18.06
N LEU A 113 28.99 42.17 -17.40
CA LEU A 113 28.21 43.36 -17.07
C LEU A 113 28.91 44.22 -16.01
N LEU A 114 29.44 43.61 -14.95
CA LEU A 114 30.15 44.31 -13.90
C LEU A 114 31.36 45.08 -14.46
N ASN A 115 32.13 44.44 -15.33
CA ASN A 115 33.25 45.07 -16.02
C ASN A 115 32.79 46.22 -16.94
N ALA A 116 31.72 46.01 -17.71
CA ALA A 116 31.17 47.05 -18.59
C ALA A 116 30.67 48.28 -17.82
N TYR A 117 30.19 48.08 -16.59
CA TYR A 117 29.71 49.13 -15.70
C TYR A 117 30.75 49.57 -14.66
N GLN A 118 32.03 49.26 -14.86
CA GLN A 118 33.14 49.72 -14.00
C GLN A 118 32.95 49.38 -12.50
N GLY A 119 32.35 48.22 -12.21
CA GLY A 119 32.12 47.76 -10.84
C GLY A 119 30.78 48.20 -10.22
N ASP A 120 29.93 48.92 -10.96
CA ASP A 120 28.62 49.35 -10.47
C ASP A 120 27.61 48.18 -10.45
N LEU A 121 27.44 47.57 -9.27
CA LEU A 121 26.52 46.46 -9.04
C LEU A 121 25.05 46.84 -9.25
N HIS A 122 24.66 48.09 -8.97
CA HIS A 122 23.27 48.53 -9.16
C HIS A 122 22.87 48.40 -10.63
N LYS A 123 23.77 48.78 -11.55
CA LYS A 123 23.55 48.60 -13.00
C LYS A 123 23.55 47.15 -13.45
N VAL A 124 24.29 46.27 -12.79
CA VAL A 124 24.19 44.82 -13.06
C VAL A 124 22.81 44.31 -12.64
N TYR A 125 22.34 44.70 -11.45
CA TYR A 125 21.04 44.27 -10.92
C TYR A 125 19.84 44.84 -11.69
N GLN A 126 19.98 45.97 -12.39
CA GLN A 126 18.95 46.44 -13.34
C GLN A 126 18.58 45.36 -14.37
N HIS A 127 19.52 44.51 -14.77
CA HIS A 127 19.30 43.43 -15.73
C HIS A 127 18.67 42.17 -15.14
N VAL A 128 18.45 42.09 -13.83
CA VAL A 128 17.93 40.88 -13.18
C VAL A 128 16.42 40.95 -13.05
N GLN A 129 15.74 39.95 -13.60
CA GLN A 129 14.32 39.71 -13.37
C GLN A 129 14.15 38.46 -12.51
N VAL A 130 13.66 38.64 -11.26
CA VAL A 130 13.33 37.52 -10.38
C VAL A 130 11.94 36.99 -10.71
N GLU A 131 11.83 35.67 -10.85
CA GLU A 131 10.62 34.98 -11.25
C GLU A 131 10.28 33.89 -10.26
N ARG A 132 8.98 33.72 -10.00
CA ARG A 132 8.49 32.55 -9.28
C ARG A 132 8.68 31.30 -10.15
N LEU A 133 9.31 30.29 -9.57
CA LEU A 133 9.48 28.97 -10.16
C LEU A 133 8.27 28.09 -9.78
N TYR A 134 7.58 27.59 -10.80
CA TYR A 134 6.56 26.55 -10.63
C TYR A 134 7.13 25.20 -11.04
N LEU A 135 6.85 24.19 -10.23
CA LEU A 135 7.20 22.81 -10.53
C LEU A 135 6.13 22.19 -11.41
N SER A 136 6.53 21.47 -12.46
CA SER A 136 5.58 20.78 -13.33
C SER A 136 6.19 19.54 -13.96
N ARG A 137 5.42 18.43 -13.90
CA ARG A 137 5.77 17.19 -14.60
C ARG A 137 5.58 17.30 -16.10
N THR A 138 4.44 17.87 -16.53
CA THR A 138 4.09 18.02 -17.95
C THR A 138 5.12 18.85 -18.70
N TYR A 139 5.60 19.94 -18.09
CA TYR A 139 6.60 20.82 -18.69
C TYR A 139 8.03 20.48 -18.28
N ARG A 140 8.24 19.38 -17.54
CA ARG A 140 9.56 18.93 -17.06
C ARG A 140 10.36 20.05 -16.38
N SER A 141 9.69 20.81 -15.52
CA SER A 141 10.29 21.91 -14.75
C SER A 141 10.40 21.48 -13.30
N GLY A 142 11.59 21.06 -12.90
CA GLY A 142 11.93 20.57 -11.57
C GLY A 142 11.32 19.21 -11.21
N LEU A 143 10.49 18.60 -12.06
CA LEU A 143 9.92 17.26 -11.83
C LEU A 143 10.09 16.43 -13.09
N VAL A 144 10.94 15.40 -13.04
CA VAL A 144 11.31 14.61 -14.21
C VAL A 144 11.36 13.14 -13.87
N ASP A 145 10.77 12.32 -14.75
CA ASP A 145 10.95 10.87 -14.79
C ASP A 145 11.89 10.49 -15.93
N VAL A 146 12.87 9.64 -15.62
CA VAL A 146 13.86 9.11 -16.56
C VAL A 146 13.57 7.64 -16.80
N GLU A 147 13.12 7.33 -18.01
CA GLU A 147 12.94 5.96 -18.46
C GLU A 147 14.29 5.31 -18.83
N PRO A 148 14.41 3.97 -18.79
CA PRO A 148 15.63 3.27 -19.19
C PRO A 148 16.04 3.60 -20.63
N LYS A 149 17.10 4.38 -20.79
CA LYS A 149 17.63 4.81 -22.11
C LYS A 149 19.15 4.77 -22.14
N GLN A 150 19.71 4.75 -23.35
CA GLN A 150 21.16 4.68 -23.57
C GLN A 150 21.83 6.07 -23.66
N THR A 151 21.05 7.16 -23.71
CA THR A 151 21.59 8.53 -23.85
C THR A 151 22.01 9.11 -22.51
N VAL A 152 23.00 10.00 -22.52
CA VAL A 152 23.41 10.75 -21.32
C VAL A 152 22.27 11.63 -20.80
N ASP A 153 22.25 11.83 -19.47
CA ASP A 153 21.17 12.54 -18.77
C ASP A 153 21.39 14.07 -18.73
N ALA A 154 22.55 14.54 -19.19
CA ALA A 154 22.89 15.95 -19.39
C ALA A 154 23.98 16.13 -20.45
N ARG A 155 23.96 17.28 -21.11
CA ARG A 155 25.03 17.75 -22.00
C ARG A 155 25.15 19.27 -21.98
N SER A 156 26.33 19.76 -22.32
CA SER A 156 26.60 21.18 -22.57
C SER A 156 26.81 21.43 -24.07
N PHE A 157 26.42 22.59 -24.58
CA PHE A 157 26.62 22.98 -25.98
C PHE A 157 26.93 24.48 -26.09
N PRO A 158 27.74 24.92 -27.07
CA PRO A 158 27.99 26.34 -27.28
C PRO A 158 26.71 27.04 -27.76
N VAL A 159 26.42 28.24 -27.23
CA VAL A 159 25.16 28.95 -27.54
C VAL A 159 25.24 29.79 -28.83
N THR A 160 26.06 29.35 -29.78
CA THR A 160 26.28 30.07 -31.04
C THR A 160 25.06 29.93 -31.96
N GLY A 161 24.49 31.06 -32.39
CA GLY A 161 23.43 31.10 -33.42
C GLY A 161 21.99 31.05 -32.91
N ASP A 162 21.77 31.00 -31.60
CA ASP A 162 20.43 31.15 -31.02
C ASP A 162 20.00 32.63 -31.03
N ARG A 163 18.78 32.89 -31.54
CA ARG A 163 18.20 34.23 -31.64
C ARG A 163 18.13 34.94 -30.28
N ALA A 164 17.95 34.21 -29.18
CA ALA A 164 17.94 34.77 -27.84
C ALA A 164 19.29 35.41 -27.46
N PHE A 165 20.40 34.95 -28.06
CA PHE A 165 21.76 35.41 -27.78
C PHE A 165 22.28 36.40 -28.82
N SER A 166 21.60 36.53 -29.96
CA SER A 166 21.98 37.45 -31.06
C SER A 166 21.89 38.93 -30.71
N HIS A 167 21.08 39.30 -29.72
CA HIS A 167 20.84 40.71 -29.36
C HIS A 167 21.50 41.12 -28.04
N LEU A 168 22.49 40.34 -27.56
CA LEU A 168 23.20 40.65 -26.34
C LEU A 168 24.12 41.87 -26.51
N PRO A 169 24.34 42.67 -25.45
CA PRO A 169 25.36 43.71 -25.43
C PRO A 169 26.73 43.19 -25.87
N PRO A 170 27.56 43.97 -26.58
CA PRO A 170 28.90 43.55 -27.00
C PRO A 170 29.80 43.03 -25.86
N SER A 171 29.63 43.57 -24.64
CA SER A 171 30.34 43.10 -23.45
C SER A 171 30.03 41.64 -23.12
N VAL A 172 28.78 41.21 -23.33
CA VAL A 172 28.30 39.84 -23.06
C VAL A 172 28.44 38.96 -24.31
N ALA A 173 28.10 39.47 -25.49
CA ALA A 173 28.19 38.75 -26.76
C ALA A 173 29.64 38.33 -27.12
N GLY A 174 30.64 39.05 -26.62
CA GLY A 174 32.06 38.67 -26.77
C GLY A 174 32.49 37.47 -25.90
N GLN A 175 31.64 36.98 -24.99
CA GLN A 175 31.97 35.85 -24.12
C GLN A 175 31.61 34.51 -24.77
N VAL A 176 32.45 33.49 -24.54
CA VAL A 176 32.11 32.11 -24.92
C VAL A 176 31.12 31.55 -23.89
N LEU A 177 29.85 31.52 -24.26
CA LEU A 177 28.75 31.01 -23.43
C LEU A 177 28.37 29.59 -23.86
N TYR A 178 28.04 28.75 -22.87
CA TYR A 178 27.55 27.40 -23.04
C TYR A 178 26.17 27.27 -22.41
N GLY A 179 25.27 26.60 -23.10
CA GLY A 179 23.96 26.18 -22.60
C GLY A 179 24.02 24.74 -22.13
N THR A 180 23.04 24.34 -21.33
CA THR A 180 22.92 23.00 -20.79
C THR A 180 21.53 22.43 -21.07
N GLN A 181 21.47 21.15 -21.39
CA GLN A 181 20.21 20.46 -21.68
C GLN A 181 20.26 19.00 -21.19
N GLY A 182 19.14 18.50 -20.70
CA GLY A 182 18.97 17.09 -20.31
C GLY A 182 18.09 16.95 -19.08
N ASP A 183 17.81 15.70 -18.68
CA ASP A 183 16.95 15.38 -17.55
C ASP A 183 17.45 15.97 -16.22
N LEU A 184 18.77 16.00 -16.02
CA LEU A 184 19.36 16.58 -14.81
C LEU A 184 19.10 18.09 -14.71
N ILE A 185 19.11 18.80 -15.84
CA ILE A 185 18.86 20.25 -15.91
C ILE A 185 17.37 20.52 -15.74
N ASP A 186 16.53 19.77 -16.45
CA ASP A 186 15.08 19.83 -16.34
C ASP A 186 14.64 19.63 -14.88
N ALA A 187 15.26 18.72 -14.14
CA ALA A 187 14.93 18.39 -12.74
C ALA A 187 15.50 19.33 -11.67
N GLN A 188 16.39 20.27 -12.02
CA GLN A 188 16.94 21.24 -11.07
C GLN A 188 15.84 21.92 -10.26
N ARG A 189 16.13 22.15 -8.97
CA ARG A 189 15.23 22.73 -7.95
C ARG A 189 14.04 21.84 -7.58
N GLY A 190 14.12 20.54 -7.85
CA GLY A 190 13.07 19.60 -7.49
C GLY A 190 13.54 18.14 -7.43
N VAL A 191 12.87 17.25 -8.16
CA VAL A 191 13.04 15.79 -8.06
C VAL A 191 13.29 15.16 -9.42
N LEU A 192 14.35 14.36 -9.50
CA LEU A 192 14.62 13.46 -10.62
C LEU A 192 14.35 12.02 -10.19
N ASN A 193 13.44 11.35 -10.88
CA ASN A 193 13.07 9.97 -10.59
C ASN A 193 13.50 9.03 -11.72
N PHE A 194 14.27 8.00 -11.41
CA PHE A 194 14.66 6.96 -12.37
C PHE A 194 13.67 5.80 -12.35
N SER A 195 12.96 5.58 -13.45
CA SER A 195 12.11 4.40 -13.65
C SER A 195 13.00 3.18 -13.91
N ASP A 196 12.89 2.14 -13.08
CA ASP A 196 13.65 0.89 -13.22
C ASP A 196 15.17 1.11 -13.37
N LEU A 197 15.75 1.88 -12.43
CA LEU A 197 17.15 2.31 -12.45
C LEU A 197 18.10 1.18 -12.87
N LEU A 198 17.99 0.00 -12.25
CA LEU A 198 18.92 -1.12 -12.46
C LEU A 198 18.78 -1.87 -13.79
N LYS A 199 17.84 -1.50 -14.68
CA LYS A 199 17.75 -2.09 -16.04
C LYS A 199 18.80 -1.53 -17.01
N ARG A 200 19.27 -0.31 -16.78
CA ARG A 200 20.29 0.33 -17.61
C ARG A 200 21.68 -0.14 -17.17
N PRO A 201 22.65 -0.27 -18.11
CA PRO A 201 24.03 -0.57 -17.75
C PRO A 201 24.58 0.40 -16.70
N TYR A 202 25.20 -0.15 -15.64
CA TYR A 202 25.69 0.63 -14.49
C TYR A 202 26.72 1.71 -14.86
N GLU A 203 27.46 1.51 -15.95
CA GLU A 203 28.41 2.48 -16.51
C GLU A 203 27.78 3.86 -16.71
N HIS A 204 26.51 3.87 -17.12
CA HIS A 204 25.79 5.11 -17.35
C HIS A 204 25.37 5.84 -16.07
N TYR A 205 25.48 5.18 -14.91
CA TYR A 205 25.17 5.76 -13.61
C TYR A 205 26.41 6.07 -12.78
N LYS A 206 27.62 5.85 -13.30
CA LYS A 206 28.85 6.18 -12.55
C LYS A 206 28.90 7.63 -12.12
N TYR A 207 28.33 8.54 -12.91
CA TYR A 207 28.24 9.95 -12.55
C TYR A 207 27.39 10.19 -11.29
N LEU A 208 26.40 9.33 -11.00
CA LEU A 208 25.54 9.46 -9.81
C LEU A 208 26.33 9.33 -8.51
N LEU A 209 27.43 8.56 -8.50
CA LEU A 209 28.29 8.43 -7.32
C LEU A 209 28.91 9.77 -6.95
N THR A 210 29.52 10.45 -7.93
CA THR A 210 30.10 11.77 -7.71
C THR A 210 29.02 12.84 -7.49
N ALA A 211 27.89 12.74 -8.21
CA ALA A 211 26.79 13.68 -8.10
C ALA A 211 26.14 13.67 -6.71
N THR A 212 25.92 12.48 -6.12
CA THR A 212 25.33 12.34 -4.78
C THR A 212 26.27 12.78 -3.66
N GLU A 213 27.59 12.71 -3.86
CA GLU A 213 28.58 13.19 -2.88
C GLU A 213 28.85 14.69 -2.95
N SER A 214 29.01 15.21 -4.16
CA SER A 214 29.52 16.57 -4.38
C SER A 214 28.48 17.54 -4.93
N ALA A 215 27.26 17.06 -5.19
CA ALA A 215 26.21 17.80 -5.86
C ALA A 215 26.67 18.40 -7.21
N ARG A 216 27.55 17.70 -7.94
CA ARG A 216 28.18 18.20 -9.17
C ARG A 216 28.32 17.11 -10.24
N VAL A 217 28.16 17.50 -11.50
CA VAL A 217 28.39 16.64 -12.67
C VAL A 217 29.31 17.36 -13.65
N VAL A 218 30.33 16.65 -14.13
CA VAL A 218 31.25 17.16 -15.15
C VAL A 218 30.61 16.97 -16.52
N LEU A 219 30.44 18.06 -17.27
CA LEU A 219 30.06 18.05 -18.69
C LEU A 219 31.26 18.48 -19.53
N ASP A 220 31.19 18.26 -20.85
CA ASP A 220 32.29 18.52 -21.78
C ASP A 220 32.90 19.94 -21.69
N HIS A 221 32.08 20.94 -21.36
CA HIS A 221 32.50 22.34 -21.36
C HIS A 221 32.39 23.03 -20.00
N LEU A 222 31.68 22.44 -19.04
CA LEU A 222 31.40 23.07 -17.75
C LEU A 222 31.11 22.06 -16.65
N LEU A 223 31.24 22.52 -15.42
CA LEU A 223 30.80 21.79 -14.23
C LEU A 223 29.35 22.20 -13.91
N LEU A 224 28.43 21.26 -13.95
CA LEU A 224 27.03 21.47 -13.56
C LEU A 224 26.89 21.28 -12.05
N GLY A 225 26.47 22.32 -11.32
CA GLY A 225 26.00 22.19 -9.94
C GLY A 225 24.58 21.62 -9.92
N LEU A 226 24.29 20.73 -8.98
CA LEU A 226 23.00 20.07 -8.81
C LEU A 226 22.31 20.52 -7.53
N ASP A 227 21.02 20.81 -7.66
CA ASP A 227 20.11 21.07 -6.55
C ASP A 227 18.83 20.28 -6.79
N THR A 228 18.94 18.95 -6.69
CA THR A 228 17.90 18.00 -7.05
C THR A 228 17.91 16.83 -6.09
N VAL A 229 16.72 16.36 -5.70
CA VAL A 229 16.56 15.09 -4.98
C VAL A 229 16.47 13.96 -6.00
N PHE A 230 17.34 12.97 -5.87
CA PHE A 230 17.31 11.76 -6.69
C PHE A 230 16.41 10.71 -6.05
N THR A 231 15.52 10.13 -6.84
CA THR A 231 14.77 8.92 -6.48
C THR A 231 14.89 7.90 -7.61
N GLY A 232 14.65 6.63 -7.31
CA GLY A 232 14.60 5.61 -8.35
C GLY A 232 13.83 4.39 -7.89
N SER A 233 13.10 3.78 -8.81
CA SER A 233 12.51 2.47 -8.61
C SER A 233 13.45 1.39 -9.13
N ALA A 234 13.43 0.23 -8.50
CA ALA A 234 14.12 -0.95 -8.99
C ALA A 234 13.31 -2.20 -8.64
N ASN A 235 13.34 -3.19 -9.53
CA ASN A 235 12.85 -4.52 -9.23
C ASN A 235 13.84 -5.26 -8.32
N ASP A 236 13.33 -5.99 -7.33
CA ASP A 236 14.11 -6.84 -6.44
C ASP A 236 15.05 -7.80 -7.17
N ILE A 237 14.62 -8.38 -8.30
CA ILE A 237 15.45 -9.32 -9.06
C ILE A 237 16.69 -8.59 -9.58
N ASN A 238 16.52 -7.41 -10.18
CA ASN A 238 17.65 -6.62 -10.68
C ASN A 238 18.54 -6.14 -9.53
N LEU A 239 17.96 -5.85 -8.35
CA LEU A 239 18.72 -5.49 -7.16
C LEU A 239 19.54 -6.67 -6.62
N LEU A 240 18.98 -7.87 -6.59
CA LEU A 240 19.67 -9.09 -6.21
C LEU A 240 20.80 -9.42 -7.19
N GLU A 241 20.54 -9.34 -8.50
CA GLU A 241 21.56 -9.51 -9.54
C GLU A 241 22.69 -8.48 -9.39
N PHE A 242 22.34 -7.21 -9.12
CA PHE A 242 23.32 -6.16 -8.90
C PHE A 242 24.19 -6.43 -7.65
N ARG A 243 23.58 -6.91 -6.55
CA ARG A 243 24.31 -7.33 -5.34
C ARG A 243 25.25 -8.51 -5.60
N ALA A 244 24.79 -9.51 -6.36
CA ALA A 244 25.52 -10.75 -6.59
C ALA A 244 26.64 -10.60 -7.63
N LEU A 245 26.36 -9.98 -8.77
CA LEU A 245 27.26 -9.91 -9.93
C LEU A 245 28.18 -8.68 -9.92
N ARG A 246 27.86 -7.66 -9.12
CA ARG A 246 28.52 -6.35 -9.08
C ARG A 246 28.65 -5.83 -7.63
N SER A 247 29.15 -6.68 -6.75
CA SER A 247 29.21 -6.40 -5.30
C SER A 247 29.98 -5.12 -4.96
N ALA A 248 31.11 -4.85 -5.64
CA ALA A 248 31.93 -3.66 -5.39
C ALA A 248 31.20 -2.36 -5.76
N GLU A 249 30.54 -2.34 -6.91
CA GLU A 249 29.72 -1.23 -7.38
C GLU A 249 28.50 -1.03 -6.47
N TYR A 250 27.85 -2.13 -6.07
CA TYR A 250 26.73 -2.08 -5.13
C TYR A 250 27.13 -1.45 -3.80
N GLN A 251 28.29 -1.79 -3.21
CA GLN A 251 28.76 -1.13 -1.98
C GLN A 251 28.96 0.38 -2.17
N SER A 252 29.45 0.78 -3.34
CA SER A 252 29.64 2.21 -3.66
C SER A 252 28.31 2.97 -3.71
N PHE A 253 27.29 2.38 -4.35
CA PHE A 253 25.94 2.95 -4.37
C PHE A 253 25.27 2.91 -3.01
N ARG A 254 25.38 1.80 -2.27
CA ARG A 254 24.79 1.65 -0.93
C ARG A 254 25.31 2.68 0.07
N ALA A 255 26.56 3.12 -0.06
CA ALA A 255 27.12 4.18 0.79
C ALA A 255 26.51 5.57 0.52
N ARG A 256 25.80 5.76 -0.60
CA ARG A 256 25.30 7.06 -1.09
C ARG A 256 23.78 7.08 -1.33
N LEU A 257 23.12 5.91 -1.27
CA LEU A 257 21.70 5.73 -1.53
C LEU A 257 21.03 5.00 -0.37
N ASP A 258 19.85 5.48 0.02
CA ASP A 258 18.96 4.78 0.92
C ASP A 258 17.99 3.89 0.14
N LEU A 259 17.96 2.60 0.50
CA LEU A 259 17.05 1.63 -0.09
C LEU A 259 15.77 1.54 0.75
N ILE A 260 14.65 1.91 0.13
CA ILE A 260 13.31 1.75 0.73
C ILE A 260 12.64 0.55 0.07
N SER A 261 12.43 -0.52 0.84
CA SER A 261 11.70 -1.69 0.38
C SER A 261 10.20 -1.42 0.37
N VAL A 262 9.53 -1.68 -0.75
CA VAL A 262 8.08 -1.57 -0.91
C VAL A 262 7.54 -2.98 -1.21
N PRO A 263 7.16 -3.77 -0.18
CA PRO A 263 6.69 -5.14 -0.39
C PRO A 263 5.32 -5.16 -1.08
N TYR A 264 4.94 -6.32 -1.63
CA TYR A 264 3.54 -6.53 -2.01
C TYR A 264 2.63 -6.43 -0.78
N LEU A 265 1.33 -6.22 -1.02
CA LEU A 265 0.36 -6.19 0.06
C LEU A 265 0.33 -7.54 0.79
N LEU A 266 0.39 -7.46 2.11
CA LEU A 266 0.34 -8.59 3.03
C LEU A 266 -0.94 -8.58 3.90
N ASP A 267 -1.75 -7.52 3.80
CA ASP A 267 -3.07 -7.44 4.42
C ASP A 267 -4.14 -7.56 3.32
N TYR A 268 -4.85 -8.69 3.33
CA TYR A 268 -5.85 -8.99 2.31
C TYR A 268 -7.09 -8.08 2.43
N ARG A 269 -7.31 -7.39 3.56
CA ARG A 269 -8.40 -6.41 3.70
C ARG A 269 -8.09 -5.15 2.91
N VAL A 270 -6.82 -4.74 2.86
CA VAL A 270 -6.35 -3.60 2.07
C VAL A 270 -6.43 -3.96 0.59
N GLU A 271 -5.95 -5.14 0.22
CA GLU A 271 -6.01 -5.60 -1.16
C GLU A 271 -7.44 -5.80 -1.68
N ARG A 272 -8.36 -6.29 -0.84
CA ARG A 272 -9.79 -6.39 -1.16
C ARG A 272 -10.36 -5.06 -1.66
N LYS A 273 -9.96 -3.92 -1.05
CA LYS A 273 -10.45 -2.59 -1.45
C LYS A 273 -10.05 -2.26 -2.88
N ILE A 274 -8.86 -2.67 -3.31
CA ILE A 274 -8.38 -2.46 -4.68
C ILE A 274 -9.31 -3.16 -5.68
N TYR A 275 -9.72 -4.40 -5.40
CA TYR A 275 -10.65 -5.11 -6.26
C TYR A 275 -12.04 -4.46 -6.26
N GLN A 276 -12.55 -4.07 -5.09
CA GLN A 276 -13.86 -3.41 -4.98
C GLN A 276 -13.93 -2.06 -5.71
N GLU A 277 -12.87 -1.26 -5.65
CA GLU A 277 -12.81 0.07 -6.24
C GLU A 277 -12.48 0.03 -7.74
N GLN A 278 -11.46 -0.73 -8.14
CA GLN A 278 -10.89 -0.62 -9.49
C GLN A 278 -11.49 -1.60 -10.50
N VAL A 279 -12.07 -2.72 -10.05
CA VAL A 279 -12.66 -3.72 -10.96
C VAL A 279 -14.10 -3.36 -11.32
N GLY A 280 -14.82 -2.65 -10.44
CA GLY A 280 -16.20 -2.21 -10.72
C GLY A 280 -16.33 -1.35 -11.98
N ASP A 281 -15.33 -0.51 -12.27
CA ASP A 281 -15.29 0.30 -13.49
C ASP A 281 -14.94 -0.51 -14.74
N MET A 282 -14.14 -1.58 -14.60
CA MET A 282 -13.72 -2.44 -15.71
C MET A 282 -14.79 -3.46 -16.11
N LEU A 283 -15.61 -3.91 -15.15
CA LEU A 283 -16.62 -4.97 -15.34
C LEU A 283 -18.05 -4.41 -15.37
N ARG A 284 -18.28 -3.31 -16.10
CA ARG A 284 -19.62 -2.71 -16.21
C ARG A 284 -20.64 -3.72 -16.72
N GLY A 285 -21.67 -3.99 -15.93
CA GLY A 285 -22.77 -4.90 -16.27
C GLY A 285 -22.59 -6.34 -15.79
N VAL A 286 -21.45 -6.67 -15.16
CA VAL A 286 -21.20 -7.95 -14.50
C VAL A 286 -21.28 -7.75 -12.98
N HIS A 287 -22.13 -8.53 -12.32
CA HIS A 287 -22.22 -8.63 -10.86
C HIS A 287 -21.04 -9.44 -10.32
N ILE A 288 -20.47 -9.01 -9.21
CA ILE A 288 -19.46 -9.77 -8.47
C ILE A 288 -20.14 -10.30 -7.22
N ALA A 289 -20.21 -11.63 -7.08
CA ALA A 289 -20.84 -12.24 -5.91
C ALA A 289 -20.15 -11.82 -4.60
N PRO A 290 -20.89 -11.87 -3.47
CA PRO A 290 -20.31 -11.66 -2.16
C PRO A 290 -19.07 -12.54 -1.94
N HIS A 291 -18.15 -12.03 -1.14
CA HIS A 291 -16.88 -12.68 -0.79
C HIS A 291 -15.87 -12.87 -1.93
N VAL A 292 -16.22 -12.80 -3.22
CA VAL A 292 -15.26 -12.95 -4.34
C VAL A 292 -14.03 -12.04 -4.17
N PRO A 293 -14.14 -10.71 -3.94
CA PRO A 293 -12.98 -9.85 -3.74
C PRO A 293 -12.18 -10.21 -2.48
N ARG A 294 -12.85 -10.68 -1.43
CA ARG A 294 -12.22 -11.04 -0.15
C ARG A 294 -11.40 -12.31 -0.30
N ILE A 295 -11.97 -13.33 -0.93
CA ILE A 295 -11.35 -14.65 -1.08
C ILE A 295 -10.21 -14.59 -2.09
N LEU A 296 -10.35 -13.81 -3.16
CA LEU A 296 -9.26 -13.54 -4.09
C LEU A 296 -8.09 -12.83 -3.40
N ALA A 297 -8.36 -11.79 -2.62
CA ALA A 297 -7.32 -11.07 -1.88
C ALA A 297 -6.64 -11.98 -0.85
N LEU A 298 -7.42 -12.81 -0.14
CA LEU A 298 -6.89 -13.77 0.83
C LEU A 298 -5.96 -14.77 0.13
N TRP A 299 -6.42 -15.37 -0.97
CA TRP A 299 -5.62 -16.30 -1.78
C TRP A 299 -4.32 -15.63 -2.23
N GLY A 300 -4.43 -14.43 -2.82
CA GLY A 300 -3.29 -13.64 -3.28
C GLY A 300 -2.26 -13.39 -2.20
N VAL A 301 -2.69 -12.88 -1.04
CA VAL A 301 -1.81 -12.64 0.11
C VAL A 301 -1.15 -13.93 0.59
N MET A 302 -1.89 -15.02 0.75
CA MET A 302 -1.32 -16.30 1.20
C MET A 302 -0.21 -16.81 0.27
N THR A 303 -0.27 -16.53 -1.04
CA THR A 303 0.84 -16.88 -1.97
C THR A 303 2.13 -16.10 -1.72
N ARG A 304 2.05 -14.96 -1.04
CA ARG A 304 3.16 -14.01 -0.78
C ARG A 304 3.81 -14.18 0.60
N LEU A 305 3.14 -14.91 1.50
CA LEU A 305 3.60 -15.14 2.87
C LEU A 305 4.68 -16.21 2.92
N ARG A 306 5.73 -15.99 3.70
CA ARG A 306 6.71 -17.03 4.06
C ARG A 306 6.47 -17.57 5.45
N ARG A 307 6.95 -18.79 5.69
CA ARG A 307 7.08 -19.31 7.04
C ARG A 307 8.10 -18.46 7.82
N PRO A 308 7.75 -17.88 8.98
CA PRO A 308 8.72 -17.21 9.85
C PRO A 308 9.82 -18.19 10.28
N ASP A 309 11.07 -17.73 10.41
CA ASP A 309 12.15 -18.56 10.97
C ASP A 309 12.01 -18.61 12.50
N PRO A 310 11.60 -19.75 13.10
CA PRO A 310 11.36 -19.82 14.54
C PRO A 310 12.59 -19.42 15.37
N LYS A 311 13.80 -19.61 14.84
CA LYS A 311 15.07 -19.30 15.54
C LYS A 311 15.29 -17.81 15.76
N LYS A 312 14.59 -16.95 15.03
CA LYS A 312 14.66 -15.48 15.21
C LYS A 312 13.73 -14.96 16.29
N TYR A 313 12.88 -15.82 16.84
CA TYR A 313 11.86 -15.45 17.82
C TYR A 313 12.10 -16.15 19.17
N PRO A 314 11.54 -15.64 20.27
CA PRO A 314 11.65 -16.25 21.59
C PRO A 314 11.28 -17.74 21.61
N ASP A 315 11.99 -18.55 22.41
CA ASP A 315 11.83 -20.01 22.49
C ASP A 315 10.38 -20.46 22.74
N LYS A 316 9.63 -19.67 23.52
CA LYS A 316 8.22 -19.93 23.81
C LYS A 316 7.34 -19.90 22.57
N LEU A 317 7.66 -19.07 21.58
CA LEU A 317 6.90 -18.95 20.34
C LEU A 317 7.28 -20.02 19.30
N GLN A 318 8.43 -20.66 19.41
CA GLN A 318 8.94 -21.54 18.35
C GLN A 318 7.94 -22.64 17.96
N LYS A 319 7.33 -23.32 18.94
CA LYS A 319 6.33 -24.36 18.69
C LYS A 319 5.05 -23.82 18.03
N ALA A 320 4.65 -22.59 18.38
CA ALA A 320 3.51 -21.93 17.76
C ALA A 320 3.82 -21.58 16.29
N LEU A 321 5.00 -21.03 16.03
CA LEU A 321 5.47 -20.68 14.69
C LEU A 321 5.69 -21.89 13.79
N GLU A 322 6.04 -23.05 14.36
CA GLU A 322 6.14 -24.31 13.60
C GLU A 322 4.81 -24.83 13.08
N LYS A 323 3.72 -24.53 13.78
CA LYS A 323 2.35 -24.95 13.42
C LYS A 323 1.58 -23.89 12.64
N LEU A 324 2.12 -22.69 12.52
CA LEU A 324 1.46 -21.56 11.87
C LEU A 324 1.18 -21.87 10.40
N THR A 325 -0.08 -21.78 9.98
CA THR A 325 -0.47 -21.98 8.58
C THR A 325 -0.43 -20.66 7.79
N PRO A 326 -0.44 -20.69 6.44
CA PRO A 326 -0.59 -19.48 5.64
C PRO A 326 -1.87 -18.70 5.96
N LEU A 327 -2.98 -19.41 6.20
CA LEU A 327 -4.25 -18.80 6.59
C LEU A 327 -4.16 -18.12 7.95
N ASP A 328 -3.57 -18.79 8.94
CA ASP A 328 -3.36 -18.20 10.26
C ASP A 328 -2.51 -16.94 10.18
N LYS A 329 -1.41 -16.97 9.42
CA LYS A 329 -0.54 -15.81 9.25
C LYS A 329 -1.25 -14.67 8.52
N ALA A 330 -2.07 -14.98 7.50
CA ALA A 330 -2.88 -13.98 6.82
C ALA A 330 -3.93 -13.33 7.75
N ASP A 331 -4.59 -14.12 8.61
CA ASP A 331 -5.56 -13.62 9.59
C ASP A 331 -4.88 -12.88 10.76
N LEU A 332 -3.66 -13.24 11.13
CA LEU A 332 -2.83 -12.52 12.08
C LEU A 332 -2.47 -11.13 11.54
N TYR A 333 -1.99 -11.05 10.29
CA TYR A 333 -1.64 -9.79 9.63
C TYR A 333 -2.85 -8.90 9.38
N ALA A 334 -3.97 -9.48 8.95
CA ALA A 334 -5.19 -8.73 8.73
C ALA A 334 -5.84 -8.31 10.05
N TYR A 335 -6.22 -9.24 10.91
CA TYR A 335 -7.11 -8.93 12.05
C TYR A 335 -6.43 -8.96 13.41
N GLY A 336 -5.15 -9.30 13.50
CA GLY A 336 -4.52 -9.65 14.78
C GLY A 336 -5.17 -10.89 15.40
N ARG A 337 -5.75 -11.77 14.59
CA ARG A 337 -6.34 -13.02 15.06
C ARG A 337 -5.23 -14.04 15.28
N VAL A 338 -5.10 -14.49 16.51
CA VAL A 338 -4.13 -15.53 16.87
C VAL A 338 -4.70 -16.92 16.55
N PRO A 339 -3.85 -17.88 16.17
CA PRO A 339 -4.25 -19.28 15.99
C PRO A 339 -4.91 -19.85 17.25
N GLU A 340 -5.84 -20.79 17.05
CA GLU A 340 -6.47 -21.51 18.16
C GLU A 340 -5.46 -22.39 18.90
N GLY A 341 -5.71 -22.62 20.19
CA GLY A 341 -4.90 -23.53 21.02
C GLY A 341 -3.62 -22.90 21.60
N LEU A 342 -3.43 -21.58 21.45
CA LEU A 342 -2.37 -20.84 22.12
C LEU A 342 -2.78 -20.40 23.53
N SER A 343 -1.84 -20.40 24.47
CA SER A 343 -2.03 -19.77 25.78
C SER A 343 -2.13 -18.25 25.66
N SER A 344 -2.71 -17.59 26.68
CA SER A 344 -2.81 -16.12 26.69
C SER A 344 -1.45 -15.41 26.67
N GLU A 345 -0.39 -16.08 27.13
CA GLU A 345 0.97 -15.55 27.08
C GLU A 345 1.56 -15.69 25.66
N GLU A 346 1.47 -16.88 25.04
CA GLU A 346 1.90 -17.12 23.66
C GLU A 346 1.16 -16.21 22.66
N ALA A 347 -0.15 -16.03 22.84
CA ALA A 347 -0.94 -15.13 21.99
C ALA A 347 -0.45 -13.68 22.06
N ARG A 348 -0.10 -13.20 23.27
CA ARG A 348 0.42 -11.83 23.47
C ARG A 348 1.81 -11.68 22.85
N GLU A 349 2.69 -12.65 23.07
CA GLU A 349 4.04 -12.66 22.51
C GLU A 349 3.99 -12.72 20.97
N LEU A 350 3.08 -13.53 20.40
CA LEU A 350 2.90 -13.64 18.96
C LEU A 350 2.46 -12.32 18.33
N LEU A 351 1.49 -11.63 18.94
CA LEU A 351 1.04 -10.31 18.49
C LEU A 351 2.16 -9.26 18.57
N ALA A 352 2.98 -9.31 19.62
CA ALA A 352 4.13 -8.41 19.76
C ALA A 352 5.21 -8.66 18.70
N ALA A 353 5.33 -9.89 18.19
CA ALA A 353 6.31 -10.26 17.16
C ALA A 353 5.89 -9.90 15.73
N VAL A 354 4.63 -9.52 15.50
CA VAL A 354 4.10 -9.21 14.16
C VAL A 354 4.94 -8.15 13.41
N PRO A 355 5.32 -7.00 14.00
CA PRO A 355 6.12 -5.99 13.29
C PRO A 355 7.46 -6.55 12.78
N ASP A 356 8.11 -7.42 13.56
CA ASP A 356 9.38 -8.05 13.17
C ASP A 356 9.17 -9.06 12.03
N MET A 357 8.05 -9.79 12.02
CA MET A 357 7.68 -10.70 10.92
C MET A 357 7.47 -9.97 9.59
N TYR A 358 6.95 -8.74 9.61
CA TYR A 358 6.73 -7.93 8.40
C TYR A 358 8.05 -7.51 7.74
N VAL A 359 9.11 -7.31 8.51
CA VAL A 359 10.44 -6.89 8.01
C VAL A 359 11.44 -8.05 7.98
N GLU A 360 10.98 -9.28 8.24
CA GLU A 360 11.84 -10.44 8.27
C GLU A 360 12.50 -10.68 6.90
N ARG A 361 13.82 -10.82 6.92
CA ARG A 361 14.60 -11.23 5.75
C ARG A 361 14.94 -12.71 5.81
N PHE A 362 14.97 -13.32 4.64
CA PHE A 362 15.22 -14.74 4.43
C PHE A 362 16.41 -14.92 3.50
N ASN A 363 16.98 -16.13 3.47
CA ASN A 363 17.84 -16.48 2.35
C ASN A 363 17.03 -16.36 1.05
N HIS A 364 17.66 -15.81 0.00
CA HIS A 364 17.01 -15.72 -1.31
C HIS A 364 16.55 -17.13 -1.72
N ALA A 365 15.29 -17.26 -2.14
CA ALA A 365 14.85 -18.52 -2.70
C ALA A 365 15.39 -18.62 -4.12
N VAL A 366 15.81 -19.81 -4.54
CA VAL A 366 16.27 -20.04 -5.92
C VAL A 366 15.35 -21.05 -6.54
N VAL A 367 14.86 -20.72 -7.73
CA VAL A 367 13.97 -21.56 -8.51
C VAL A 367 14.67 -21.97 -9.79
N ARG A 368 14.64 -23.25 -10.12
CA ARG A 368 15.28 -23.77 -11.33
C ARG A 368 14.26 -23.90 -12.45
N VAL A 369 14.48 -23.18 -13.55
CA VAL A 369 13.60 -23.19 -14.73
C VAL A 369 14.45 -23.49 -15.96
N GLU A 370 14.08 -24.52 -16.71
CA GLU A 370 14.80 -24.93 -17.93
C GLU A 370 16.32 -25.08 -17.73
N GLY A 371 16.75 -25.54 -16.55
CA GLY A 371 18.15 -25.75 -16.20
C GLY A 371 18.90 -24.52 -15.66
N SER A 372 18.27 -23.33 -15.67
CA SER A 372 18.84 -22.09 -15.13
C SER A 372 18.27 -21.74 -13.74
N ASP A 373 19.12 -21.21 -12.87
CA ASP A 373 18.76 -20.80 -11.51
C ASP A 373 18.29 -19.34 -11.50
N TYR A 374 17.12 -19.10 -10.93
CA TYR A 374 16.52 -17.78 -10.81
C TYR A 374 16.32 -17.41 -9.35
N PRO A 375 16.97 -16.35 -8.85
CA PRO A 375 16.74 -15.86 -7.50
C PRO A 375 15.38 -15.18 -7.41
N LEU A 376 14.70 -15.41 -6.29
CA LEU A 376 13.53 -14.68 -5.84
C LEU A 376 13.88 -13.82 -4.64
N GLY A 377 13.04 -12.82 -4.34
CA GLY A 377 13.30 -11.85 -3.28
C GLY A 377 13.60 -12.48 -1.90
N ASP A 378 14.29 -11.68 -1.08
CA ASP A 378 14.89 -12.05 0.20
C ASP A 378 14.10 -11.55 1.42
N TYR A 379 12.84 -11.14 1.24
CA TYR A 379 12.03 -10.56 2.32
C TYR A 379 10.55 -10.98 2.23
N GLU A 380 9.80 -10.76 3.31
CA GLU A 380 8.38 -11.09 3.38
C GLU A 380 7.56 -10.33 2.31
N GLY A 381 6.82 -11.05 1.46
CA GLY A 381 6.00 -10.43 0.41
C GLY A 381 6.76 -10.01 -0.85
N SER A 382 7.99 -10.49 -1.07
CA SER A 382 8.80 -10.14 -2.25
C SER A 382 8.47 -10.98 -3.51
N PHE A 383 7.47 -11.88 -3.44
CA PHE A 383 7.03 -12.74 -4.53
C PHE A 383 5.58 -13.20 -4.26
N GLY A 384 4.99 -13.98 -5.16
CA GLY A 384 3.60 -14.43 -5.09
C GLY A 384 2.75 -13.77 -6.19
N ALA A 385 1.45 -14.09 -6.24
CA ALA A 385 0.55 -13.54 -7.24
C ALA A 385 0.41 -12.03 -7.07
N SER A 386 0.66 -11.23 -8.11
CA SER A 386 0.50 -9.77 -8.02
C SER A 386 -0.97 -9.37 -8.12
N VAL A 387 -1.33 -8.19 -7.59
CA VAL A 387 -2.68 -7.63 -7.75
C VAL A 387 -3.08 -7.49 -9.22
N ARG A 388 -2.10 -7.24 -10.11
CA ARG A 388 -2.33 -7.15 -11.55
C ARG A 388 -2.71 -8.51 -12.13
N ASP A 389 -1.98 -9.56 -11.78
CA ASP A 389 -2.28 -10.92 -12.25
C ASP A 389 -3.67 -11.36 -11.77
N LEU A 390 -4.00 -11.09 -10.51
CA LEU A 390 -5.30 -11.43 -9.93
C LEU A 390 -6.47 -10.65 -10.54
N LYS A 391 -6.24 -9.41 -10.99
CA LYS A 391 -7.23 -8.70 -11.81
C LYS A 391 -7.45 -9.38 -13.15
N ASN A 392 -6.39 -9.89 -13.79
CA ASN A 392 -6.55 -10.63 -15.04
C ASN A 392 -7.34 -11.92 -14.82
N VAL A 393 -7.13 -12.61 -13.69
CA VAL A 393 -7.95 -13.77 -13.29
C VAL A 393 -9.43 -13.38 -13.15
N LEU A 394 -9.75 -12.24 -12.51
CA LEU A 394 -11.12 -11.74 -12.45
C LEU A 394 -11.71 -11.39 -13.81
N MET A 395 -10.92 -10.78 -14.70
CA MET A 395 -11.35 -10.45 -16.06
C MET A 395 -11.58 -11.71 -16.90
N ALA A 396 -10.77 -12.74 -16.73
CA ALA A 396 -10.96 -14.05 -17.36
C ALA A 396 -12.26 -14.69 -16.86
N ALA A 397 -12.50 -14.70 -15.54
CA ALA A 397 -13.74 -15.18 -14.93
C ALA A 397 -14.99 -14.45 -15.44
N ALA A 398 -14.86 -13.16 -15.77
CA ALA A 398 -15.93 -12.36 -16.35
C ALA A 398 -16.17 -12.68 -17.83
N SER A 399 -15.11 -12.98 -18.57
CA SER A 399 -15.15 -13.20 -20.01
C SER A 399 -15.71 -14.58 -20.37
N ASP A 400 -15.48 -15.58 -19.50
CA ASP A 400 -16.02 -16.94 -19.64
C ASP A 400 -17.44 -17.11 -19.05
N LEU A 401 -18.15 -16.00 -18.86
CA LEU A 401 -19.56 -16.07 -18.46
C LEU A 401 -20.42 -16.58 -19.64
N PRO A 402 -21.31 -17.58 -19.41
CA PRO A 402 -22.36 -17.94 -20.33
C PRO A 402 -23.17 -16.72 -20.77
N ALA A 403 -23.75 -16.77 -21.98
CA ALA A 403 -24.48 -15.65 -22.57
C ALA A 403 -25.65 -15.12 -21.70
N ASP A 404 -26.19 -15.96 -20.83
CA ASP A 404 -27.27 -15.68 -19.87
C ASP A 404 -26.75 -15.31 -18.47
N ALA A 405 -25.50 -15.63 -18.14
CA ALA A 405 -24.90 -15.34 -16.85
C ALA A 405 -24.27 -13.93 -16.82
N ARG A 406 -24.54 -13.20 -15.74
CA ARG A 406 -23.94 -11.87 -15.48
C ARG A 406 -23.29 -11.79 -14.12
N CYS A 407 -22.83 -12.90 -13.56
CA CYS A 407 -22.33 -12.95 -12.18
C CYS A 407 -21.07 -13.78 -12.06
N ILE A 408 -19.99 -13.20 -11.54
CA ILE A 408 -18.79 -13.93 -11.12
C ILE A 408 -19.05 -14.49 -9.72
N THR A 409 -18.86 -15.79 -9.56
CA THR A 409 -19.02 -16.50 -8.29
C THR A 409 -17.69 -17.02 -7.78
N VAL A 410 -17.63 -17.40 -6.50
CA VAL A 410 -16.40 -17.95 -5.93
C VAL A 410 -15.98 -19.26 -6.61
N PRO A 411 -16.86 -20.25 -6.88
CA PRO A 411 -16.41 -21.47 -7.55
C PRO A 411 -15.82 -21.20 -8.94
N ARG A 412 -16.42 -20.32 -9.73
CA ARG A 412 -15.86 -19.86 -11.01
C ARG A 412 -14.50 -19.18 -10.85
N LEU A 413 -14.35 -18.31 -9.86
CA LEU A 413 -13.04 -17.73 -9.54
C LEU A 413 -11.99 -18.82 -9.29
N PHE A 414 -12.36 -19.91 -8.60
CA PHE A 414 -11.45 -21.01 -8.33
C PHE A 414 -11.15 -21.86 -9.57
N ASP A 415 -12.09 -21.98 -10.51
CA ASP A 415 -11.82 -22.62 -11.80
C ASP A 415 -10.75 -21.83 -12.57
N GLU A 416 -10.88 -20.50 -12.63
CA GLU A 416 -9.89 -19.60 -13.23
C GLU A 416 -8.56 -19.58 -12.48
N LEU A 417 -8.56 -19.59 -11.14
CA LEU A 417 -7.33 -19.71 -10.35
C LEU A 417 -6.61 -21.03 -10.62
N ARG A 418 -7.33 -22.13 -10.83
CA ARG A 418 -6.70 -23.41 -11.19
C ARG A 418 -6.06 -23.35 -12.57
N GLN A 419 -6.71 -22.75 -13.56
CA GLN A 419 -6.12 -22.52 -14.89
C GLN A 419 -4.90 -21.60 -14.81
N TYR A 420 -4.98 -20.52 -14.03
CA TYR A 420 -3.86 -19.60 -13.79
C TYR A 420 -2.64 -20.33 -13.21
N LEU A 421 -2.85 -21.31 -12.31
CA LEU A 421 -1.79 -22.11 -11.70
C LEU A 421 -1.13 -23.14 -12.66
N GLU A 422 -1.67 -23.33 -13.87
CA GLU A 422 -1.05 -24.15 -14.90
C GLU A 422 0.11 -23.40 -15.58
N ASP A 423 0.10 -22.07 -15.61
CA ASP A 423 1.15 -21.24 -16.22
C ASP A 423 2.33 -20.97 -15.27
N ARG A 424 2.97 -22.04 -14.80
CA ARG A 424 4.09 -21.95 -13.86
C ARG A 424 5.35 -21.33 -14.47
N ILE A 425 5.52 -21.42 -15.79
CA ILE A 425 6.72 -20.95 -16.50
C ILE A 425 6.80 -19.42 -16.44
N ASN A 426 5.67 -18.73 -16.68
CA ASN A 426 5.62 -17.26 -16.62
C ASN A 426 5.53 -16.74 -15.19
N HIS A 427 5.14 -17.58 -14.23
CA HIS A 427 5.01 -17.24 -12.81
C HIS A 427 5.97 -18.03 -11.93
N ARG A 428 7.26 -17.65 -11.97
CA ARG A 428 8.36 -18.38 -11.31
C ARG A 428 8.16 -18.65 -9.81
N TRP A 429 7.43 -17.80 -9.10
CA TRP A 429 7.11 -18.01 -7.69
C TRP A 429 6.26 -19.27 -7.44
N MET A 430 5.55 -19.77 -8.46
CA MET A 430 4.74 -21.00 -8.38
C MET A 430 5.59 -22.28 -8.27
N MET A 431 6.87 -22.18 -8.60
CA MET A 431 7.83 -23.29 -8.53
C MET A 431 8.65 -23.29 -7.23
N LEU A 432 8.31 -22.42 -6.27
CA LEU A 432 8.88 -22.47 -4.93
C LEU A 432 8.54 -23.80 -4.24
N GLU A 433 9.52 -24.36 -3.54
CA GLU A 433 9.29 -25.54 -2.71
C GLU A 433 8.37 -25.21 -1.54
N ALA A 434 7.36 -26.06 -1.34
CA ALA A 434 6.42 -25.91 -0.25
C ALA A 434 7.08 -26.25 1.10
N GLN A 435 6.82 -25.42 2.12
CA GLN A 435 7.36 -25.62 3.47
C GLN A 435 6.24 -25.42 4.50
N ALA A 436 5.89 -26.48 5.25
CA ALA A 436 4.85 -26.43 6.29
C ALA A 436 3.52 -25.78 5.82
N GLY A 437 3.08 -26.10 4.59
CA GLY A 437 1.87 -25.54 3.99
C GLY A 437 2.06 -24.21 3.24
N PHE A 438 3.11 -23.44 3.54
CA PHE A 438 3.49 -22.26 2.74
C PHE A 438 3.93 -22.69 1.34
N HIS A 439 3.49 -21.95 0.33
CA HIS A 439 3.68 -22.23 -1.11
C HIS A 439 3.17 -23.59 -1.61
N LYS A 440 2.41 -24.33 -0.79
CA LYS A 440 1.63 -25.47 -1.29
C LYS A 440 0.41 -24.91 -2.04
N LEU A 441 0.45 -24.84 -3.37
CA LEU A 441 -0.58 -24.15 -4.16
C LEU A 441 -1.81 -25.00 -4.47
N VAL A 442 -1.65 -26.32 -4.63
CA VAL A 442 -2.75 -27.24 -4.97
C VAL A 442 -2.71 -28.52 -4.13
N GLY A 443 -3.84 -29.23 -4.08
CA GLY A 443 -4.02 -30.46 -3.31
C GLY A 443 -4.40 -30.21 -1.84
N GLU A 444 -4.42 -31.28 -1.04
CA GLU A 444 -4.85 -31.25 0.36
C GLU A 444 -3.95 -30.34 1.22
N GLY A 445 -4.52 -29.48 2.05
CA GLY A 445 -3.83 -28.47 2.86
C GLY A 445 -3.19 -27.34 2.07
N SER A 446 -3.51 -27.18 0.78
CA SER A 446 -2.96 -26.09 -0.05
C SER A 446 -3.56 -24.74 0.25
N ILE A 447 -2.90 -23.66 -0.18
CA ILE A 447 -3.40 -22.29 -0.13
C ILE A 447 -4.75 -22.17 -0.86
N THR A 448 -4.88 -22.84 -2.01
CA THR A 448 -6.13 -22.84 -2.79
C THR A 448 -7.26 -23.52 -2.03
N GLU A 449 -7.02 -24.67 -1.41
CA GLU A 449 -8.03 -25.33 -0.59
C GLU A 449 -8.36 -24.52 0.67
N GLN A 450 -7.36 -24.01 1.40
CA GLN A 450 -7.57 -23.17 2.58
C GLN A 450 -8.42 -21.93 2.26
N ALA A 451 -8.19 -21.27 1.12
CA ALA A 451 -9.00 -20.13 0.68
C ALA A 451 -10.45 -20.54 0.33
N PHE A 452 -10.64 -21.70 -0.29
CA PHE A 452 -11.97 -22.23 -0.62
C PHE A 452 -12.74 -22.65 0.64
N GLU A 453 -12.10 -23.33 1.57
CA GLU A 453 -12.66 -23.69 2.88
C GLU A 453 -13.04 -22.44 3.67
N ARG A 454 -12.22 -21.38 3.63
CA ARG A 454 -12.55 -20.10 4.25
C ARG A 454 -13.81 -19.47 3.66
N TRP A 455 -14.04 -19.61 2.35
CA TRP A 455 -15.29 -19.18 1.73
C TRP A 455 -16.48 -20.02 2.18
N LEU A 456 -16.32 -21.35 2.26
CA LEU A 456 -17.36 -22.24 2.77
C LEU A 456 -17.74 -21.89 4.21
N ASP A 457 -16.77 -21.62 5.09
CA ASP A 457 -17.03 -21.21 6.48
C ASP A 457 -17.83 -19.91 6.57
N LEU A 458 -17.48 -18.92 5.75
CA LEU A 458 -18.20 -17.65 5.72
C LEU A 458 -19.64 -17.83 5.22
N SER A 459 -19.82 -18.59 4.15
CA SER A 459 -21.13 -18.84 3.54
C SER A 459 -22.02 -19.71 4.44
N ASP A 460 -21.43 -20.69 5.12
CA ASP A 460 -22.10 -21.54 6.10
C ASP A 460 -22.58 -20.74 7.32
N LEU A 461 -21.73 -19.84 7.85
CA LEU A 461 -22.11 -18.93 8.91
C LEU A 461 -23.26 -18.00 8.48
N GLU A 462 -23.21 -17.46 7.27
CA GLU A 462 -24.25 -16.59 6.71
C GLU A 462 -25.60 -17.33 6.60
N VAL A 463 -25.60 -18.54 6.04
CA VAL A 463 -26.81 -19.38 5.91
C VAL A 463 -27.37 -19.76 7.28
N ARG A 464 -26.53 -20.15 8.24
CA ARG A 464 -26.97 -20.46 9.61
C ARG A 464 -27.57 -19.24 10.29
N SER A 465 -27.00 -18.06 10.07
CA SER A 465 -27.51 -16.79 10.60
C SER A 465 -28.86 -16.43 9.99
N ALA A 466 -29.00 -16.56 8.66
CA ALA A 466 -30.25 -16.32 7.96
C ALA A 466 -31.36 -17.30 8.37
N LEU A 467 -30.99 -18.56 8.66
CA LEU A 467 -31.86 -19.54 9.29
C LEU A 467 -32.05 -19.31 10.80
N GLY A 468 -31.69 -18.16 11.38
CA GLY A 468 -31.92 -17.86 12.80
C GLY A 468 -31.40 -18.95 13.75
N LEU A 469 -30.32 -19.64 13.38
CA LEU A 469 -29.66 -20.65 14.22
C LEU A 469 -28.50 -20.04 15.02
N VAL A 470 -28.18 -18.78 14.75
CA VAL A 470 -27.18 -18.00 15.47
C VAL A 470 -27.90 -17.08 16.44
N ASP A 471 -27.93 -17.47 17.71
CA ASP A 471 -28.36 -16.60 18.81
C ASP A 471 -27.25 -16.58 19.87
N GLU A 472 -26.32 -15.63 19.73
CA GLU A 472 -25.22 -15.44 20.69
C GLU A 472 -25.74 -15.17 22.11
N ALA A 473 -26.92 -14.54 22.25
CA ALA A 473 -27.53 -14.28 23.54
C ALA A 473 -27.88 -15.59 24.26
N ARG A 474 -28.34 -16.61 23.51
CA ARG A 474 -28.72 -17.90 24.07
C ARG A 474 -27.54 -18.67 24.67
N TYR A 475 -26.36 -18.62 24.06
CA TYR A 475 -25.16 -19.26 24.61
C TYR A 475 -24.68 -18.55 25.87
N LEU A 476 -24.73 -17.21 25.87
CA LEU A 476 -24.36 -16.42 27.03
C LEU A 476 -25.29 -16.70 28.22
N GLU A 477 -26.59 -16.84 27.98
CA GLU A 477 -27.56 -17.24 29.00
C GLU A 477 -27.29 -18.65 29.56
N LEU A 478 -27.02 -19.63 28.68
CA LEU A 478 -26.66 -20.99 29.09
C LEU A 478 -25.38 -21.00 29.94
N PHE A 479 -24.37 -20.23 29.54
CA PHE A 479 -23.11 -20.12 30.26
C PHE A 479 -23.29 -19.41 31.60
N ARG A 480 -24.07 -18.31 31.66
CA ARG A 480 -24.44 -17.63 32.93
C ARG A 480 -25.15 -18.59 33.89
N LYS A 481 -26.11 -19.36 33.38
CA LYS A 481 -26.81 -20.39 34.15
C LYS A 481 -25.82 -21.46 34.67
N TYR A 482 -24.88 -21.90 33.82
CA TYR A 482 -23.83 -22.83 34.23
C TYR A 482 -22.94 -22.28 35.34
N ILE A 483 -22.45 -21.04 35.23
CA ILE A 483 -21.65 -20.40 36.29
C ILE A 483 -22.42 -20.34 37.60
N PHE A 484 -23.71 -20.03 37.55
CA PHE A 484 -24.57 -20.00 38.72
C PHE A 484 -24.67 -21.38 39.40
N HIS A 485 -24.93 -22.44 38.64
CA HIS A 485 -24.96 -23.81 39.18
C HIS A 485 -23.57 -24.28 39.66
N ALA A 486 -22.51 -24.00 38.90
CA ALA A 486 -21.15 -24.39 39.22
C ALA A 486 -20.64 -23.71 40.50
N SER A 487 -20.97 -22.43 40.71
CA SER A 487 -20.63 -21.68 41.93
C SER A 487 -21.27 -22.32 43.16
N HIS A 488 -22.57 -22.60 43.11
CA HIS A 488 -23.29 -23.23 44.23
C HIS A 488 -22.81 -24.66 44.48
N HIS A 489 -22.53 -25.43 43.42
CA HIS A 489 -22.01 -26.78 43.55
C HIS A 489 -20.62 -26.82 44.19
N VAL A 490 -19.70 -25.93 43.77
CA VAL A 490 -18.35 -25.84 44.35
C VAL A 490 -18.38 -25.37 45.81
N LYS A 491 -19.34 -24.53 46.19
CA LYS A 491 -19.54 -24.04 47.57
C LYS A 491 -20.34 -24.99 48.46
N GLY A 492 -21.03 -26.00 47.90
CA GLY A 492 -21.94 -26.87 48.65
C GLY A 492 -23.25 -26.19 49.07
N GLU A 493 -23.67 -25.16 48.34
CA GLU A 493 -24.86 -24.35 48.62
C GLU A 493 -26.07 -24.82 47.80
N ARG A 494 -27.27 -24.70 48.36
CA ARG A 494 -28.52 -24.98 47.63
C ARG A 494 -29.02 -23.72 46.93
N ILE A 495 -29.61 -23.89 45.76
CA ILE A 495 -30.16 -22.83 44.92
C ILE A 495 -31.62 -22.56 45.28
N PHE A 496 -31.99 -21.31 45.48
CA PHE A 496 -33.37 -20.92 45.69
C PHE A 496 -34.11 -20.75 44.34
N ASP A 497 -35.12 -21.59 44.11
CA ASP A 497 -35.95 -21.55 42.91
C ASP A 497 -37.13 -20.58 43.13
N GLN A 498 -37.11 -19.44 42.44
CA GLN A 498 -38.11 -18.38 42.60
C GLN A 498 -39.52 -18.77 42.12
N VAL A 499 -39.64 -19.80 41.26
CA VAL A 499 -40.93 -20.24 40.69
C VAL A 499 -41.62 -21.21 41.65
N THR A 500 -40.84 -22.06 42.32
CA THR A 500 -41.37 -23.09 43.23
C THR A 500 -41.24 -22.74 44.71
N GLY A 501 -40.48 -21.70 45.05
CA GLY A 501 -40.23 -21.25 46.42
C GLY A 501 -39.39 -22.23 47.26
N GLN A 502 -38.77 -23.23 46.62
CA GLN A 502 -38.03 -24.30 47.29
C GLN A 502 -36.53 -24.21 47.04
N LEU A 503 -35.74 -24.66 48.03
CA LEU A 503 -34.30 -24.87 47.88
C LEU A 503 -34.05 -26.18 47.13
N ARG A 504 -33.34 -26.09 46.02
CA ARG A 504 -32.96 -27.21 45.16
C ARG A 504 -31.45 -27.34 45.09
N ASP A 505 -30.98 -28.56 44.85
CA ASP A 505 -29.57 -28.80 44.64
C ASP A 505 -29.17 -28.34 43.23
N PRO A 506 -27.91 -27.91 43.01
CA PRO A 506 -27.42 -27.55 41.69
C PRO A 506 -27.61 -28.67 40.67
N ASP A 507 -28.03 -28.33 39.44
CA ASP A 507 -28.30 -29.31 38.39
C ASP A 507 -27.00 -29.86 37.82
N GLU A 508 -26.49 -30.95 38.42
CA GLU A 508 -25.28 -31.63 37.96
C GLU A 508 -25.41 -32.22 36.57
N LYS A 509 -26.61 -32.63 36.16
CA LYS A 509 -26.84 -33.21 34.84
C LYS A 509 -26.68 -32.14 33.77
N PHE A 510 -27.33 -30.99 33.96
CA PHE A 510 -27.16 -29.81 33.10
C PHE A 510 -25.70 -29.37 33.02
N MET A 511 -25.02 -29.26 34.17
CA MET A 511 -23.61 -28.86 34.19
C MET A 511 -22.73 -29.84 33.39
N ARG A 512 -22.89 -31.15 33.57
CA ARG A 512 -22.11 -32.16 32.81
C ARG A 512 -22.40 -32.15 31.32
N GLU A 513 -23.66 -31.94 30.92
CA GLU A 513 -24.03 -31.83 29.51
C GLU A 513 -23.38 -30.60 28.85
N LEU A 514 -23.41 -29.44 29.53
CA LEU A 514 -22.76 -28.23 29.02
C LEU A 514 -21.23 -28.37 29.05
N GLU A 515 -20.66 -28.94 30.11
CA GLU A 515 -19.23 -29.24 30.23
C GLU A 515 -18.72 -30.05 29.04
N LYS A 516 -19.46 -31.07 28.63
CA LYS A 516 -19.12 -31.90 27.46
C LYS A 516 -19.13 -31.11 26.15
N SER A 517 -20.02 -30.12 26.02
CA SER A 517 -20.05 -29.23 24.85
C SER A 517 -18.94 -28.17 24.86
N MET A 518 -18.47 -27.76 26.04
CA MET A 518 -17.35 -26.83 26.22
C MET A 518 -15.99 -27.53 26.08
N ASP A 519 -15.84 -28.73 26.65
CA ASP A 519 -14.64 -29.56 26.62
C ASP A 519 -14.97 -31.06 26.78
N GLY A 520 -14.65 -31.85 25.75
CA GLY A 520 -14.85 -33.31 25.79
C GLY A 520 -14.06 -34.04 26.87
N ASN A 521 -13.03 -33.39 27.44
CA ASN A 521 -12.18 -33.92 28.52
C ASN A 521 -12.42 -33.21 29.87
N ALA A 522 -13.58 -32.55 30.06
CA ALA A 522 -13.90 -31.86 31.31
C ALA A 522 -13.78 -32.80 32.53
N GLY A 523 -12.74 -32.57 33.34
CA GLY A 523 -12.41 -33.38 34.52
C GLY A 523 -13.04 -32.85 35.82
N PRO A 524 -12.75 -33.49 36.97
CA PRO A 524 -13.36 -33.15 38.27
C PRO A 524 -13.12 -31.70 38.73
N ASN A 525 -12.03 -31.08 38.28
CA ASN A 525 -11.65 -29.71 38.65
C ASN A 525 -12.16 -28.63 37.69
N PHE A 526 -12.76 -29.02 36.56
CA PHE A 526 -13.15 -28.10 35.49
C PHE A 526 -14.01 -26.92 35.97
N ARG A 527 -14.96 -27.18 36.90
CA ARG A 527 -15.79 -26.15 37.53
C ARG A 527 -14.99 -25.15 38.35
N LYS A 528 -13.99 -25.61 39.11
CA LYS A 528 -13.11 -24.77 39.93
C LYS A 528 -12.19 -23.92 39.05
N ASP A 529 -11.70 -24.48 37.95
CA ASP A 529 -10.80 -23.77 37.03
C ASP A 529 -11.51 -22.62 36.32
N ILE A 530 -12.77 -22.83 35.88
CA ILE A 530 -13.59 -21.76 35.29
C ILE A 530 -13.85 -20.64 36.31
N LEU A 531 -14.28 -20.98 37.53
CA LEU A 531 -14.52 -19.99 38.59
C LEU A 531 -13.23 -19.25 38.98
N GLY A 532 -12.09 -19.93 38.97
CA GLY A 532 -10.78 -19.34 39.22
C GLY A 532 -10.37 -18.31 38.17
N ARG A 533 -10.57 -18.61 36.88
CA ARG A 533 -10.32 -17.66 35.78
C ARG A 533 -11.22 -16.42 35.85
N ILE A 534 -12.50 -16.60 36.21
CA ILE A 534 -13.43 -15.48 36.45
C ILE A 534 -12.94 -14.62 37.63
N GLY A 535 -12.53 -15.25 38.73
CA GLY A 535 -11.99 -14.55 39.90
C GLY A 535 -10.73 -13.75 39.59
N ALA A 536 -9.79 -14.33 38.83
CA ALA A 536 -8.57 -13.65 38.40
C ALA A 536 -8.86 -12.43 37.51
N TRP A 537 -9.86 -12.53 36.63
CA TRP A 537 -10.31 -11.41 35.81
C TRP A 537 -10.97 -10.31 36.66
N ALA A 538 -11.85 -10.68 37.61
CA ALA A 538 -12.53 -9.73 38.48
C ALA A 538 -11.56 -8.91 39.36
N LEU A 539 -10.39 -9.45 39.71
CA LEU A 539 -9.35 -8.72 40.44
C LEU A 539 -8.75 -7.55 39.63
N SER A 540 -8.65 -7.69 38.31
CA SER A 540 -8.17 -6.62 37.43
C SER A 540 -9.28 -5.67 36.98
N HIS A 541 -10.55 -6.05 37.15
CA HIS A 541 -11.73 -5.29 36.70
C HIS A 541 -12.84 -5.23 37.78
N PRO A 542 -12.60 -4.58 38.95
CA PRO A 542 -13.43 -4.71 40.15
C PRO A 542 -14.85 -4.11 40.08
N LYS A 543 -15.20 -3.39 39.00
CA LYS A 543 -16.53 -2.77 38.82
C LYS A 543 -17.24 -3.20 37.54
N GLU A 544 -16.68 -4.17 36.81
CA GLU A 544 -17.23 -4.63 35.53
C GLU A 544 -17.85 -6.01 35.68
N GLU A 545 -18.97 -6.26 35.01
CA GLU A 545 -19.47 -7.63 34.88
C GLU A 545 -18.50 -8.45 34.01
N PRO A 546 -18.20 -9.70 34.38
CA PRO A 546 -17.36 -10.57 33.56
C PRO A 546 -17.95 -10.76 32.15
N ALA A 547 -17.24 -10.29 31.14
CA ALA A 547 -17.54 -10.56 29.74
C ALA A 547 -17.16 -12.01 29.39
N TYR A 548 -18.04 -12.97 29.70
CA TYR A 548 -17.75 -14.40 29.61
C TYR A 548 -17.32 -14.85 28.20
N ASP A 549 -17.90 -14.25 27.16
CA ASP A 549 -17.57 -14.44 25.75
C ASP A 549 -16.10 -14.09 25.45
N ARG A 550 -15.56 -13.05 26.11
CA ARG A 550 -14.16 -12.62 25.96
C ARG A 550 -13.20 -13.39 26.86
N ILE A 551 -13.67 -13.84 28.02
CA ILE A 551 -12.85 -14.61 28.96
C ILE A 551 -12.68 -16.06 28.48
N PHE A 552 -13.71 -16.61 27.81
CA PHE A 552 -13.77 -18.00 27.37
C PHE A 552 -14.14 -18.15 25.88
N PRO A 553 -13.43 -17.49 24.95
CA PRO A 553 -13.77 -17.52 23.53
C PRO A 553 -13.79 -18.96 22.98
N ASP A 554 -12.84 -19.81 23.41
CA ASP A 554 -12.74 -21.20 22.96
C ASP A 554 -13.93 -22.06 23.38
N TYR A 555 -14.50 -21.82 24.58
CA TYR A 555 -15.66 -22.59 25.06
C TYR A 555 -16.93 -22.17 24.35
N PHE A 556 -17.12 -20.87 24.13
CA PHE A 556 -18.24 -20.38 23.33
C PHE A 556 -18.14 -20.87 21.88
N GLY A 557 -16.93 -20.95 21.30
CA GLY A 557 -16.67 -21.57 20.01
C GLY A 557 -17.13 -23.03 19.98
N ARG A 558 -16.67 -23.85 20.93
CA ARG A 558 -17.02 -25.29 20.99
C ARG A 558 -18.50 -25.56 21.27
N MET A 559 -19.12 -24.81 22.17
CA MET A 559 -20.56 -24.91 22.44
C MET A 559 -21.40 -24.61 21.20
N ARG A 560 -20.99 -23.59 20.45
CA ARG A 560 -21.63 -23.21 19.20
C ARG A 560 -21.48 -24.31 18.14
N ASP A 561 -20.29 -24.89 18.01
CA ASP A 561 -20.03 -25.97 17.05
C ASP A 561 -20.81 -27.26 17.39
N ASP A 562 -20.95 -27.61 18.67
CA ASP A 562 -21.76 -28.75 19.10
C ASP A 562 -23.25 -28.54 18.80
N TYR A 563 -23.80 -27.36 19.12
CA TYR A 563 -25.17 -27.01 18.79
C TYR A 563 -25.42 -27.06 17.28
N TYR A 564 -24.49 -26.54 16.47
CA TYR A 564 -24.59 -26.60 15.02
C TYR A 564 -24.52 -28.02 14.48
N ARG A 565 -23.70 -28.88 15.08
CA ARG A 565 -23.64 -30.31 14.74
C ARG A 565 -24.99 -30.99 14.98
N GLN A 566 -25.68 -30.64 16.07
CA GLN A 566 -27.02 -31.15 16.36
C GLN A 566 -28.08 -30.60 15.38
N GLN A 567 -27.92 -29.36 14.89
CA GLN A 567 -28.81 -28.73 13.91
C GLN A 567 -28.44 -29.02 12.46
N LYS A 568 -27.49 -29.93 12.20
CA LYS A 568 -26.97 -30.20 10.85
C LYS A 568 -28.07 -30.60 9.86
N GLU A 569 -28.98 -31.47 10.28
CA GLU A 569 -30.12 -31.89 9.45
C GLU A 569 -31.10 -30.74 9.19
N THR A 570 -31.35 -29.88 10.18
CA THR A 570 -32.18 -28.69 10.02
C THR A 570 -31.63 -27.75 8.95
N VAL A 571 -30.32 -27.51 8.98
CA VAL A 571 -29.66 -26.66 7.97
C VAL A 571 -29.70 -27.35 6.60
N ARG A 572 -29.40 -28.64 6.52
CA ARG A 572 -29.44 -29.41 5.27
C ARG A 572 -30.80 -29.31 4.59
N LYS A 573 -31.89 -29.55 5.34
CA LYS A 573 -33.25 -29.41 4.81
C LYS A 573 -33.57 -27.96 4.40
N GLY A 574 -33.13 -26.98 5.19
CA GLY A 574 -33.27 -25.56 4.85
C GLY A 574 -32.59 -25.19 3.53
N ILE A 575 -31.35 -25.64 3.33
CA ILE A 575 -30.59 -25.45 2.08
C ILE A 575 -31.32 -26.10 0.90
N GLN A 576 -31.76 -27.35 1.04
CA GLN A 576 -32.49 -28.07 -0.02
C GLN A 576 -33.77 -27.32 -0.44
N TYR A 577 -34.54 -26.84 0.53
CA TYR A 577 -35.75 -26.07 0.25
C TYR A 577 -35.45 -24.73 -0.45
N MET A 578 -34.41 -24.01 -0.02
CA MET A 578 -33.98 -22.79 -0.72
C MET A 578 -33.54 -23.07 -2.16
N LEU A 579 -32.87 -24.20 -2.42
CA LEU A 579 -32.48 -24.62 -3.78
C LEU A 579 -33.69 -24.95 -4.67
N GLU A 580 -34.74 -25.58 -4.13
CA GLU A 580 -36.01 -25.81 -4.84
C GLU A 580 -36.66 -24.47 -5.23
N LEU A 581 -36.75 -23.52 -4.28
CA LEU A 581 -37.29 -22.18 -4.51
C LEU A 581 -36.47 -21.38 -5.54
N LEU A 582 -35.16 -21.60 -5.60
CA LEU A 582 -34.28 -20.95 -6.58
C LEU A 582 -34.43 -21.53 -7.98
N SER A 583 -34.72 -22.83 -8.10
CA SER A 583 -34.75 -23.56 -9.38
C SER A 583 -36.13 -23.56 -10.06
N ASN A 584 -37.17 -22.99 -9.44
CA ASN A 584 -38.57 -23.04 -9.91
C ASN A 584 -39.11 -24.47 -10.11
N ASP A 585 -38.46 -25.47 -9.52
CA ASP A 585 -39.01 -26.84 -9.46
C ASP A 585 -40.18 -26.87 -8.48
N LYS A 586 -41.11 -27.84 -8.64
CA LYS A 586 -42.27 -27.97 -7.76
C LYS A 586 -41.81 -28.20 -6.31
N ALA A 587 -41.83 -27.15 -5.49
CA ALA A 587 -41.63 -27.22 -4.05
C ALA A 587 -42.68 -28.17 -3.44
N GLY A 588 -42.30 -29.41 -3.13
CA GLY A 588 -43.31 -30.41 -2.81
C GLY A 588 -42.84 -31.76 -2.27
N GLU A 589 -41.58 -32.15 -2.41
CA GLU A 589 -41.12 -33.48 -1.98
C GLU A 589 -40.45 -33.49 -0.59
N LEU A 590 -40.07 -32.34 -0.04
CA LEU A 590 -39.49 -32.25 1.30
C LEU A 590 -40.54 -32.24 2.42
N ASP A 591 -40.41 -33.19 3.35
CA ASP A 591 -41.15 -33.25 4.62
C ASP A 591 -40.63 -32.17 5.59
N LEU A 592 -41.20 -30.96 5.42
CA LEU A 592 -40.94 -29.76 6.18
C LEU A 592 -42.25 -29.21 6.74
N SER A 593 -42.25 -28.86 8.03
CA SER A 593 -43.37 -28.17 8.67
C SER A 593 -43.58 -26.76 8.07
N ALA A 594 -44.79 -26.21 8.24
CA ALA A 594 -45.10 -24.85 7.77
C ALA A 594 -44.14 -23.79 8.36
N ALA A 595 -43.72 -23.96 9.61
CA ALA A 595 -42.77 -23.07 10.27
C ALA A 595 -41.36 -23.16 9.68
N GLU A 596 -40.89 -24.37 9.31
CA GLU A 596 -39.57 -24.54 8.69
C GLU A 596 -39.54 -24.00 7.26
N ARG A 597 -40.63 -24.15 6.50
CA ARG A 597 -40.78 -23.56 5.15
C ARG A 597 -40.73 -22.03 5.21
N ASP A 598 -41.51 -21.44 6.12
CA ASP A 598 -41.53 -19.98 6.32
C ASP A 598 -40.15 -19.45 6.75
N LYS A 599 -39.47 -20.19 7.63
CA LYS A 599 -38.12 -19.85 8.09
C LYS A 599 -37.08 -19.89 6.97
N ALA A 600 -37.10 -20.93 6.14
CA ALA A 600 -36.20 -21.04 4.98
C ALA A 600 -36.53 -20.03 3.88
N GLN A 601 -37.80 -19.67 3.68
CA GLN A 601 -38.18 -18.59 2.78
C GLN A 601 -37.67 -17.23 3.27
N ARG A 602 -37.84 -16.91 4.56
CA ARG A 602 -37.27 -15.69 5.15
C ARG A 602 -35.75 -15.65 5.08
N ALA A 603 -35.09 -16.80 5.30
CA ALA A 603 -33.65 -16.91 5.12
C ALA A 603 -33.21 -16.61 3.67
N LEU A 604 -33.91 -17.18 2.68
CA LEU A 604 -33.67 -16.91 1.26
C LEU A 604 -33.84 -15.43 0.92
N GLU A 605 -34.91 -14.80 1.40
CA GLU A 605 -35.17 -13.38 1.21
C GLU A 605 -34.06 -12.53 1.84
N SER A 606 -33.62 -12.87 3.05
CA SER A 606 -32.50 -12.22 3.74
C SER A 606 -31.20 -12.32 2.95
N LEU A 607 -30.84 -13.51 2.45
CA LEU A 607 -29.61 -13.75 1.68
C LEU A 607 -29.61 -13.04 0.31
N LEU A 608 -30.79 -12.85 -0.29
CA LEU A 608 -30.98 -12.04 -1.49
C LEU A 608 -31.07 -10.53 -1.20
N GLY A 609 -31.05 -10.13 0.07
CA GLY A 609 -31.07 -8.73 0.52
C GLY A 609 -32.44 -8.05 0.52
N ALA A 610 -33.53 -8.82 0.65
CA ALA A 610 -34.86 -8.28 0.87
C ALA A 610 -35.08 -8.04 2.39
N GLY A 611 -34.79 -6.82 2.87
CA GLY A 611 -35.18 -6.44 4.25
C GLY A 611 -34.33 -5.40 4.98
N GLU A 612 -33.09 -5.13 4.58
CA GLU A 612 -32.21 -4.19 5.31
C GLU A 612 -31.99 -2.85 4.56
N PRO A 613 -32.44 -1.72 5.12
CA PRO A 613 -32.08 -0.39 4.63
C PRO A 613 -30.61 -0.08 4.97
N GLY A 614 -29.74 0.01 3.97
CA GLY A 614 -28.35 0.49 4.13
C GLY A 614 -27.24 -0.40 3.59
N THR A 615 -27.52 -1.64 3.20
CA THR A 615 -26.53 -2.54 2.56
C THR A 615 -26.40 -2.23 1.07
N ASP A 616 -25.16 -1.92 0.61
CA ASP A 616 -24.86 -1.64 -0.80
C ASP A 616 -25.30 -2.83 -1.67
N ARG A 617 -25.88 -2.55 -2.84
CA ARG A 617 -26.32 -3.58 -3.81
C ARG A 617 -25.20 -4.54 -4.21
N ARG A 618 -23.94 -4.10 -4.07
CA ARG A 618 -22.72 -4.86 -4.41
C ARG A 618 -22.40 -6.01 -3.45
N ASP A 619 -22.96 -6.01 -2.24
CA ASP A 619 -22.69 -7.04 -1.22
C ASP A 619 -23.81 -8.11 -1.16
N ARG A 620 -24.68 -8.17 -2.17
CA ARG A 620 -25.84 -9.08 -2.18
C ARG A 620 -25.62 -10.26 -3.11
N HIS A 621 -26.14 -11.42 -2.73
CA HIS A 621 -26.24 -12.53 -3.65
C HIS A 621 -27.30 -12.25 -4.74
N THR A 622 -26.96 -12.55 -6.00
CA THR A 622 -27.96 -12.83 -7.03
C THR A 622 -28.53 -14.23 -6.83
N ARG A 623 -29.69 -14.53 -7.43
CA ARG A 623 -30.27 -15.88 -7.40
C ARG A 623 -29.28 -16.94 -7.88
N ASP A 624 -28.53 -16.65 -8.94
CA ASP A 624 -27.54 -17.57 -9.51
C ASP A 624 -26.36 -17.79 -8.54
N SER A 625 -25.81 -16.70 -7.99
CA SER A 625 -24.69 -16.80 -7.03
C SER A 625 -25.09 -17.52 -5.74
N LEU A 626 -26.32 -17.32 -5.25
CA LEU A 626 -26.81 -17.98 -4.07
C LEU A 626 -27.05 -19.46 -4.34
N LYS A 627 -27.64 -19.80 -5.50
CA LYS A 627 -27.83 -21.18 -5.92
C LYS A 627 -26.51 -21.94 -5.93
N GLU A 628 -25.48 -21.36 -6.54
CA GLU A 628 -24.17 -22.01 -6.59
C GLU A 628 -23.53 -22.15 -5.20
N THR A 629 -23.64 -21.12 -4.35
CA THR A 629 -23.16 -21.16 -2.96
C THR A 629 -23.84 -22.27 -2.16
N LEU A 630 -25.17 -22.38 -2.25
CA LEU A 630 -25.96 -23.39 -1.56
C LEU A 630 -25.64 -24.82 -2.07
N VAL A 631 -25.40 -24.99 -3.38
CA VAL A 631 -24.94 -26.27 -3.95
C VAL A 631 -23.59 -26.67 -3.36
N GLN A 632 -22.64 -25.74 -3.28
CA GLN A 632 -21.32 -26.04 -2.69
C GLN A 632 -21.42 -26.37 -1.20
N LEU A 633 -22.21 -25.63 -0.43
CA LEU A 633 -22.46 -25.94 0.98
C LEU A 633 -23.10 -27.32 1.16
N SER A 634 -24.10 -27.66 0.33
CA SER A 634 -24.75 -28.98 0.33
C SER A 634 -23.85 -30.11 -0.14
N LYS A 635 -22.70 -29.83 -0.74
CA LYS A 635 -21.75 -30.85 -1.19
C LYS A 635 -20.60 -31.03 -0.20
N HIS A 636 -20.18 -29.94 0.44
CA HIS A 636 -18.96 -29.91 1.26
C HIS A 636 -19.21 -29.85 2.78
N ARG A 637 -20.38 -29.38 3.23
CA ARG A 637 -20.68 -29.20 4.66
C ARG A 637 -21.82 -30.10 5.15
N TYR A 638 -22.81 -30.35 4.31
CA TYR A 638 -24.04 -31.09 4.61
C TYR A 638 -24.21 -32.29 3.70
#